data_AF-A0A1X2HU18-F1
#
_entry.id   AF-A0A1X2HU18-F1
#
_cell.length_a   1.000
_cell.length_b   1.000
_cell.length_c   1.000
_cell.angle_alpha   90.00
_cell.angle_beta   90.00
_cell.angle_gamma   90.00
#
_symmetry.space_group_name_H-M   'P 1'
#
loop_
_entity.id
_entity.type
_entity.pdbx_description
1 polymer ?
#
loop_
_entity_poly.entity_id
_entity_poly.type
_entity_poly.pdbx_seq_one_letter_code
_entity_poly.pdbx_strand_id
1 'polypeptide(L)'
;MSGSPPQPDKRRRLTAANGDTGPGDLPAPSRPPLKKRFTSTSSGNVAAMHMSSATTTAPSTTTATASLANPITTALPPPAAVTTTSVIETTAMAVDSPRATNAEAEELERASKDVILKRMRLAKDNVNALEDRAETLDSKRNEADSKRSALRIHWTLMQHQLHIAAKVMSGSQFSFTYDLPPEDIKSDAVRELESTEAAMLAAGTRLLDVVQEWQVGAKRLQSEYDQKQDMAEKKAIVTDWVRREINDLKSAYESSQRVIGELQQHIATLTDNTTRATDDVRAAHEKLEEAQDALDQCIENLRQTERRYDRENSAVVAALTESGVAGPKPDHERASTPASGGQAGRAGEAAANEDSMADQAAKLQLVEHQLIMDARLKELDELKRERESLKENYDQLRQTIATLSDERLEESEYFKTLQISLDHYKSRAHHLEDWKEQLEHTLDDLTAERSRLEDEIKAEKANRTHVMEAAMRKIDGDILRIEKGRGELEATLDGFRAKEARGKQTQDAVSASLEEEKAKAAVLQEQLKALREETRPGQSVTDPDHIKEITDLQKKINDTQTKIKYLGECQTPLSAESLEAPRKALEARIQTIQQQLNHWTDAKQSDKNIRVIMEELDHRTAELDKMQLMIDFYEKFESLLHTQIDHAADMYGKLEEQQSSKVFDPSYKHKHEAHIQGEMNKYTNTFASLIAVREKEAANVAAYRRTSEQQLEHIRQLEERSKSLEEQVEEKEAKMWQTSRSIENLRFSVEDLQYQCSELRVNLEHSETYIAELRNMAKDKSKLLDEEKHLRRKVEEEYDGMKRKWDMLSQGENPAEDELKKECEDLRALLKCSACKNNFRRRLLARCMHTFCEECIDACLSSRQRRCPTCGASFSQSEVRHFFL
;
A
#
# COMPACT_ATOMS: atom_id res chain seq x y z
N MET A 1 -52.50 -31.20 -28.40
CA MET A 1 -52.61 -32.68 -28.48
C MET A 1 -51.24 -33.31 -28.25
N SER A 2 -51.18 -34.64 -28.11
CA SER A 2 -50.00 -35.51 -27.97
C SER A 2 -48.71 -35.09 -28.69
N GLY A 3 -47.55 -35.36 -28.07
CA GLY A 3 -46.22 -35.13 -28.65
C GLY A 3 -45.05 -35.81 -27.94
N SER A 4 -45.21 -37.04 -27.44
CA SER A 4 -44.10 -37.80 -26.83
C SER A 4 -43.19 -38.48 -27.89
N PRO A 5 -41.88 -38.67 -27.62
CA PRO A 5 -40.90 -39.15 -28.60
C PRO A 5 -40.67 -40.68 -28.55
N PRO A 6 -40.00 -41.26 -29.56
CA PRO A 6 -39.27 -42.53 -29.44
C PRO A 6 -37.79 -42.31 -29.09
N GLN A 7 -37.18 -43.29 -28.41
CA GLN A 7 -35.73 -43.36 -28.16
C GLN A 7 -35.11 -44.59 -28.93
N PRO A 8 -33.95 -45.19 -28.59
CA PRO A 8 -32.89 -45.42 -29.58
C PRO A 8 -32.64 -46.91 -29.90
N ASP A 9 -31.64 -47.20 -30.76
CA ASP A 9 -30.82 -48.42 -30.78
C ASP A 9 -29.77 -48.36 -31.92
N LYS A 10 -28.69 -49.16 -32.02
CA LYS A 10 -27.78 -49.87 -31.09
C LYS A 10 -26.59 -50.43 -31.91
N ARG A 11 -25.36 -50.39 -31.38
CA ARG A 11 -24.24 -51.37 -31.58
C ARG A 11 -23.75 -51.80 -33.00
N ARG A 12 -22.48 -51.47 -33.31
CA ARG A 12 -21.34 -52.29 -33.89
C ARG A 12 -20.16 -51.32 -34.12
N ARG A 13 -18.87 -51.53 -33.80
CA ARG A 13 -17.96 -52.64 -33.43
C ARG A 13 -17.40 -53.47 -34.61
N LEU A 14 -16.05 -53.54 -34.67
CA LEU A 14 -15.18 -54.31 -35.60
C LEU A 14 -15.07 -53.70 -37.03
N THR A 15 -13.93 -53.71 -37.76
CA THR A 15 -12.51 -54.01 -37.43
C THR A 15 -11.54 -53.34 -38.43
N ALA A 16 -10.27 -53.20 -38.01
CA ALA A 16 -9.09 -52.69 -38.73
C ALA A 16 -8.68 -53.38 -40.05
N ALA A 17 -7.89 -52.67 -40.88
CA ALA A 17 -6.58 -53.10 -41.44
C ALA A 17 -5.97 -52.03 -42.40
N ASN A 18 -4.63 -51.88 -42.36
CA ASN A 18 -3.69 -51.34 -43.39
C ASN A 18 -3.97 -49.94 -44.05
N GLY A 19 -3.04 -49.00 -44.22
CA GLY A 19 -1.63 -48.86 -43.76
C GLY A 19 -0.59 -48.79 -44.89
N ASP A 20 0.15 -47.67 -45.03
CA ASP A 20 1.46 -47.63 -45.71
C ASP A 20 2.32 -46.36 -45.39
N THR A 21 3.63 -46.45 -45.66
CA THR A 21 4.70 -45.40 -45.79
C THR A 21 4.88 -44.27 -44.74
N GLY A 22 6.03 -44.32 -44.02
CA GLY A 22 6.84 -43.14 -43.61
C GLY A 22 8.03 -42.94 -44.59
N PRO A 23 9.18 -42.31 -44.24
CA PRO A 23 9.69 -41.76 -42.95
C PRO A 23 9.78 -40.20 -42.99
N GLY A 24 10.43 -39.42 -42.10
CA GLY A 24 11.25 -39.57 -40.88
C GLY A 24 11.69 -38.16 -40.40
N ASP A 25 12.47 -37.90 -39.34
CA ASP A 25 13.02 -38.76 -38.28
C ASP A 25 13.46 -37.92 -37.05
N LEU A 26 13.11 -38.37 -35.83
CA LEU A 26 13.86 -38.24 -34.55
C LEU A 26 14.17 -36.84 -33.93
N PRO A 27 14.57 -36.76 -32.63
CA PRO A 27 14.12 -37.55 -31.46
C PRO A 27 13.77 -36.71 -30.22
N ALA A 28 13.03 -37.29 -29.27
CA ALA A 28 12.88 -36.77 -27.89
C ALA A 28 13.84 -37.48 -26.90
N PRO A 29 14.31 -36.81 -25.83
CA PRO A 29 15.25 -37.40 -24.88
C PRO A 29 14.59 -38.32 -23.85
N SER A 30 15.13 -39.54 -23.70
CA SER A 30 14.65 -40.58 -22.78
C SER A 30 15.32 -40.53 -21.39
N ARG A 31 14.57 -40.82 -20.32
CA ARG A 31 15.12 -41.20 -19.00
C ARG A 31 15.71 -42.62 -18.99
N PRO A 32 16.89 -42.82 -18.38
CA PRO A 32 17.31 -44.07 -17.71
C PRO A 32 17.64 -43.81 -16.21
N PRO A 33 18.08 -44.81 -15.39
CA PRO A 33 17.60 -44.90 -13.99
C PRO A 33 18.65 -44.87 -12.85
N LEU A 34 18.14 -44.87 -11.61
CA LEU A 34 18.88 -44.94 -10.34
C LEU A 34 19.57 -46.28 -10.08
N LYS A 35 20.85 -46.28 -9.60
CA LYS A 35 21.38 -47.28 -8.63
C LYS A 35 22.74 -46.92 -7.97
N LYS A 36 22.66 -46.43 -6.72
CA LYS A 36 23.46 -46.71 -5.49
C LYS A 36 25.00 -46.91 -5.50
N ARG A 37 25.63 -46.30 -4.46
CA ARG A 37 27.00 -46.50 -3.86
C ARG A 37 28.18 -45.94 -4.69
N PHE A 38 29.09 -45.14 -4.12
CA PHE A 38 29.91 -45.47 -2.93
C PHE A 38 30.17 -44.29 -1.96
N THR A 39 30.93 -44.54 -0.90
CA THR A 39 31.34 -43.60 0.16
C THR A 39 32.86 -43.33 0.14
N SER A 40 33.29 -42.08 0.28
CA SER A 40 34.68 -41.75 0.61
C SER A 40 34.83 -40.34 1.21
N THR A 41 35.41 -40.26 2.41
CA THR A 41 35.84 -39.02 3.07
C THR A 41 37.27 -38.68 2.67
N SER A 42 37.59 -37.40 2.45
CA SER A 42 38.99 -36.94 2.38
C SER A 42 39.10 -35.43 2.64
N SER A 43 40.02 -35.02 3.51
CA SER A 43 40.25 -33.62 3.91
C SER A 43 41.48 -33.02 3.23
N GLY A 44 41.49 -31.69 3.08
CA GLY A 44 42.67 -30.87 2.77
C GLY A 44 42.88 -30.54 1.27
N ASN A 45 43.64 -29.50 0.91
CA ASN A 45 44.19 -28.46 1.78
C ASN A 45 44.61 -27.18 1.00
N VAL A 46 44.48 -26.02 1.66
CA VAL A 46 45.27 -24.77 1.53
C VAL A 46 45.72 -24.27 0.13
N ALA A 47 45.10 -23.18 -0.31
CA ALA A 47 45.75 -21.96 -0.84
C ALA A 47 44.71 -20.81 -0.80
N ALA A 48 44.79 -19.70 -0.06
CA ALA A 48 45.90 -18.87 0.46
C ALA A 48 46.48 -17.84 -0.54
N MET A 49 45.72 -16.78 -0.78
CA MET A 49 46.25 -15.45 -1.10
C MET A 49 45.68 -14.41 -0.11
N HIS A 50 46.40 -13.32 0.10
CA HIS A 50 46.22 -12.36 1.21
C HIS A 50 45.89 -10.95 0.71
N MET A 51 45.55 -10.06 1.65
CA MET A 51 45.35 -8.59 1.51
C MET A 51 43.96 -8.20 0.92
N SER A 52 43.23 -7.20 1.43
CA SER A 52 43.48 -6.27 2.56
C SER A 52 42.18 -5.91 3.29
N SER A 53 42.32 -5.44 4.55
CA SER A 53 41.21 -4.94 5.37
C SER A 53 40.77 -3.52 4.98
N ALA A 54 39.48 -3.21 5.10
CA ALA A 54 38.95 -1.85 5.11
C ALA A 54 37.77 -1.71 6.08
N THR A 55 37.65 -0.54 6.70
CA THR A 55 36.87 -0.27 7.93
C THR A 55 35.36 -0.09 7.71
N THR A 56 34.57 -0.41 8.73
CA THR A 56 33.14 -0.09 8.85
C THR A 56 32.86 1.42 8.80
N THR A 57 31.84 1.84 8.04
CA THR A 57 31.14 3.11 8.22
C THR A 57 29.65 2.92 7.94
N ALA A 58 28.79 3.25 8.90
CA ALA A 58 27.34 3.31 8.71
C ALA A 58 26.92 4.76 8.40
N PRO A 59 26.02 5.01 7.44
CA PRO A 59 25.41 6.32 7.24
C PRO A 59 24.20 6.50 8.16
N SER A 60 24.04 7.70 8.71
CA SER A 60 22.94 8.06 9.60
C SER A 60 21.79 8.78 8.86
N THR A 61 20.69 8.96 9.60
CA THR A 61 19.73 10.10 9.52
C THR A 61 18.69 10.20 8.39
N THR A 62 17.45 10.29 8.87
CA THR A 62 16.34 11.19 8.44
C THR A 62 15.63 11.00 7.10
N THR A 63 14.38 10.55 7.20
CA THR A 63 13.26 10.93 6.31
C THR A 63 12.15 11.59 7.13
N ALA A 64 11.90 12.88 6.90
CA ALA A 64 10.82 13.62 7.55
C ALA A 64 9.59 13.69 6.63
N THR A 65 8.45 13.11 7.05
CA THR A 65 7.20 13.11 6.28
C THR A 65 6.46 14.43 6.42
N ALA A 66 6.53 15.29 5.41
CA ALA A 66 5.74 16.53 5.34
C ALA A 66 4.33 16.25 4.80
N SER A 67 3.29 16.46 5.61
CA SER A 67 1.89 16.35 5.19
C SER A 67 1.33 17.72 4.76
N LEU A 68 0.62 17.76 3.64
CA LEU A 68 0.02 18.97 3.07
C LEU A 68 -1.43 19.13 3.52
N ALA A 69 -1.72 20.18 4.29
CA ALA A 69 -3.08 20.61 4.60
C ALA A 69 -3.21 22.13 4.41
N ASN A 70 -4.18 22.56 3.60
CA ASN A 70 -4.45 23.98 3.34
C ASN A 70 -5.30 24.62 4.46
N PRO A 71 -5.14 25.92 4.72
CA PRO A 71 -5.72 26.57 5.90
C PRO A 71 -7.16 27.06 5.71
N ILE A 72 -7.95 27.01 6.78
CA ILE A 72 -9.07 27.93 7.01
C ILE A 72 -8.88 28.58 8.38
N THR A 73 -8.87 29.91 8.40
CA THR A 73 -8.53 30.73 9.58
C THR A 73 -9.78 31.10 10.39
N THR A 74 -9.79 30.73 11.68
CA THR A 74 -10.59 31.44 12.69
C THR A 74 -9.82 31.49 14.00
N ALA A 75 -9.69 32.67 14.61
CA ALA A 75 -8.93 32.86 15.85
C ALA A 75 -9.86 33.08 17.06
N LEU A 76 -9.45 32.63 18.24
CA LEU A 76 -9.78 33.19 19.56
C LEU A 76 -8.74 32.70 20.60
N PRO A 77 -8.41 33.45 21.66
CA PRO A 77 -7.34 33.09 22.60
C PRO A 77 -7.84 32.33 23.85
N PRO A 78 -6.97 31.54 24.51
CA PRO A 78 -7.28 30.90 25.80
C PRO A 78 -7.11 31.87 27.00
N PRO A 79 -7.88 31.70 28.10
CA PRO A 79 -7.70 32.46 29.34
C PRO A 79 -6.58 31.88 30.24
N ALA A 80 -6.06 32.70 31.16
CA ALA A 80 -4.96 32.34 32.06
C ALA A 80 -5.41 31.83 33.44
N ALA A 81 -4.87 30.69 33.88
CA ALA A 81 -4.86 30.17 35.25
C ALA A 81 -3.93 28.93 35.32
N VAL A 82 -3.22 28.58 36.40
CA VAL A 82 -2.86 29.29 37.65
C VAL A 82 -1.49 28.74 38.10
N THR A 83 -0.66 29.58 38.73
CA THR A 83 0.66 29.18 39.25
C THR A 83 0.58 28.55 40.64
N THR A 84 1.22 27.39 40.84
CA THR A 84 1.58 26.89 42.18
C THR A 84 3.03 26.40 42.21
N THR A 85 3.94 27.26 42.63
CA THR A 85 5.34 26.92 42.97
C THR A 85 5.43 26.34 44.38
N SER A 86 6.27 25.32 44.57
CA SER A 86 6.88 25.00 45.87
C SER A 86 8.39 25.18 45.75
N VAL A 87 8.99 25.90 46.71
CA VAL A 87 10.40 26.30 46.71
C VAL A 87 11.19 25.44 47.68
N ILE A 88 12.43 25.09 47.32
CA ILE A 88 13.52 24.91 48.28
C ILE A 88 14.73 25.72 47.76
N GLU A 89 15.34 26.50 48.64
CA GLU A 89 16.47 27.39 48.36
C GLU A 89 17.81 26.65 48.55
N THR A 90 18.91 27.18 48.00
CA THR A 90 20.01 27.67 48.87
C THR A 90 21.02 28.55 48.14
N THR A 91 21.51 29.52 48.92
CA THR A 91 22.47 30.59 48.63
C THR A 91 23.83 30.19 48.07
N ALA A 92 24.27 30.99 47.10
CA ALA A 92 25.61 31.57 46.86
C ALA A 92 26.78 31.27 47.84
N MET A 93 28.00 31.28 47.29
CA MET A 93 29.04 32.29 47.60
C MET A 93 30.19 32.24 46.57
N ALA A 94 31.06 33.25 46.55
CA ALA A 94 32.33 33.28 45.80
C ALA A 94 33.46 33.75 46.72
N VAL A 95 34.70 33.27 46.50
CA VAL A 95 35.98 33.89 46.91
C VAL A 95 37.19 33.11 46.33
N ASP A 96 38.35 33.76 46.36
CA ASP A 96 39.66 33.48 45.74
C ASP A 96 40.26 32.05 45.74
N SER A 97 41.25 31.89 44.85
CA SER A 97 42.16 30.73 44.75
C SER A 97 43.43 30.91 45.60
N PRO A 98 43.87 29.85 46.31
CA PRO A 98 45.27 29.60 46.64
C PRO A 98 45.89 28.57 45.66
N ARG A 99 47.18 28.25 45.86
CA ARG A 99 48.01 27.45 44.94
C ARG A 99 48.75 26.32 45.67
N ALA A 100 48.90 25.17 44.98
CA ALA A 100 49.52 23.91 45.42
C ALA A 100 48.62 23.10 46.39
N THR A 101 48.61 21.76 46.36
CA THR A 101 49.70 20.81 45.99
C THR A 101 49.21 19.61 45.16
N ASN A 102 50.14 18.75 44.70
CA ASN A 102 49.89 17.57 43.85
C ASN A 102 49.09 16.41 44.52
N ALA A 103 48.29 16.67 45.56
CA ALA A 103 47.41 15.67 46.19
C ALA A 103 45.96 15.80 45.69
N GLU A 104 45.47 17.02 45.46
CA GLU A 104 44.07 17.29 45.10
C GLU A 104 43.70 16.82 43.68
N ALA A 105 44.70 16.62 42.81
CA ALA A 105 44.51 16.11 41.46
C ALA A 105 43.93 14.68 41.45
N GLU A 106 44.44 13.79 42.31
CA GLU A 106 43.92 12.41 42.38
C GLU A 106 42.49 12.35 42.93
N GLU A 107 42.10 13.29 43.80
CA GLU A 107 40.73 13.35 44.31
C GLU A 107 39.75 13.91 43.28
N LEU A 108 40.16 14.87 42.44
CA LEU A 108 39.37 15.30 41.28
C LEU A 108 39.18 14.18 40.24
N GLU A 109 40.21 13.35 40.02
CA GLU A 109 40.12 12.21 39.09
C GLU A 109 39.27 11.06 39.64
N ARG A 110 39.35 10.77 40.96
CA ARG A 110 38.42 9.85 41.63
C ARG A 110 36.97 10.36 41.56
N ALA A 111 36.77 11.66 41.78
CA ALA A 111 35.46 12.30 41.66
C ALA A 111 34.89 12.18 40.23
N SER A 112 35.73 12.24 39.19
CA SER A 112 35.31 11.99 37.80
C SER A 112 34.67 10.61 37.64
N LYS A 113 35.33 9.54 38.11
CA LYS A 113 34.81 8.17 38.00
C LYS A 113 33.51 7.97 38.78
N ASP A 114 33.42 8.45 40.02
CA ASP A 114 32.21 8.31 40.83
C ASP A 114 31.03 9.15 40.32
N VAL A 115 31.28 10.33 39.73
CA VAL A 115 30.24 11.13 39.06
C VAL A 115 29.74 10.42 37.80
N ILE A 116 30.62 9.81 37.00
CA ILE A 116 30.22 9.01 35.83
C ILE A 116 29.41 7.79 36.27
N LEU A 117 29.83 7.05 37.30
CA LEU A 117 29.08 5.91 37.84
C LEU A 117 27.72 6.32 38.40
N LYS A 118 27.61 7.50 39.04
CA LYS A 118 26.33 8.03 39.52
C LYS A 118 25.40 8.42 38.37
N ARG A 119 25.92 9.03 37.29
CA ARG A 119 25.16 9.30 36.06
C ARG A 119 24.71 8.02 35.37
N MET A 120 25.59 7.03 35.25
CA MET A 120 25.27 5.73 34.65
C MET A 120 24.16 4.98 35.41
N ARG A 121 24.12 5.06 36.75
CA ARG A 121 23.00 4.54 37.55
C ARG A 121 21.69 5.26 37.23
N LEU A 122 21.67 6.60 37.28
CA LEU A 122 20.48 7.40 36.98
C LEU A 122 19.98 7.20 35.54
N ALA A 123 20.88 7.05 34.56
CA ALA A 123 20.54 6.71 33.18
C ALA A 123 19.91 5.32 33.09
N LYS A 124 20.47 4.31 33.78
CA LYS A 124 19.89 2.96 33.83
C LYS A 124 18.53 2.94 34.54
N ASP A 125 18.37 3.65 35.65
CA ASP A 125 17.11 3.72 36.38
C ASP A 125 16.01 4.40 35.50
N ASN A 126 16.40 5.38 34.67
CA ASN A 126 15.53 6.00 33.68
C ASN A 126 15.19 5.07 32.50
N VAL A 127 16.16 4.27 32.01
CA VAL A 127 15.91 3.22 30.99
C VAL A 127 14.89 2.22 31.51
N ASN A 128 15.11 1.60 32.68
CA ASN A 128 14.18 0.62 33.25
C ASN A 128 12.75 1.20 33.37
N ALA A 129 12.61 2.46 33.82
CA ALA A 129 11.31 3.12 33.99
C ALA A 129 10.63 3.49 32.65
N LEU A 130 11.38 3.55 31.55
CA LEU A 130 10.85 3.71 30.19
C LEU A 130 10.53 2.35 29.55
N GLU A 131 11.26 1.28 29.89
CA GLU A 131 10.95 -0.11 29.53
C GLU A 131 9.60 -0.54 30.15
N ASP A 132 9.42 -0.37 31.47
CA ASP A 132 8.15 -0.58 32.18
C ASP A 132 6.98 0.19 31.51
N ARG A 133 7.26 1.41 31.03
CA ARG A 133 6.26 2.27 30.38
C ARG A 133 5.96 1.83 28.94
N ALA A 134 6.94 1.33 28.20
CA ALA A 134 6.74 0.77 26.87
C ALA A 134 5.89 -0.52 26.95
N GLU A 135 6.28 -1.47 27.81
CA GLU A 135 5.55 -2.73 28.00
C GLU A 135 4.09 -2.50 28.43
N THR A 136 3.83 -1.54 29.33
CA THR A 136 2.46 -1.23 29.78
C THR A 136 1.62 -0.44 28.76
N LEU A 137 2.23 0.12 27.71
CA LEU A 137 1.53 0.69 26.56
C LEU A 137 1.30 -0.36 25.45
N ASP A 138 2.29 -1.21 25.16
CA ASP A 138 2.14 -2.32 24.22
C ASP A 138 1.10 -3.34 24.69
N SER A 139 1.05 -3.64 26.00
CA SER A 139 0.00 -4.50 26.57
C SER A 139 -1.41 -3.97 26.25
N LYS A 140 -1.64 -2.66 26.40
CA LYS A 140 -2.92 -1.99 26.07
C LYS A 140 -3.19 -1.96 24.56
N ARG A 141 -2.16 -1.73 23.75
CA ARG A 141 -2.23 -1.79 22.28
C ARG A 141 -2.65 -3.19 21.82
N ASN A 142 -1.99 -4.22 22.33
CA ASN A 142 -2.29 -5.62 22.05
C ASN A 142 -3.71 -6.00 22.50
N GLU A 143 -4.18 -5.49 23.65
CA GLU A 143 -5.58 -5.65 24.06
C GLU A 143 -6.53 -5.01 23.03
N ALA A 144 -6.28 -3.77 22.61
CA ALA A 144 -7.12 -3.05 21.65
C ALA A 144 -7.15 -3.71 20.25
N ASP A 145 -5.99 -4.09 19.70
CA ASP A 145 -5.92 -4.82 18.43
C ASP A 145 -6.53 -6.23 18.53
N SER A 146 -6.49 -6.89 19.70
CA SER A 146 -7.21 -8.16 19.92
C SER A 146 -8.73 -8.00 19.84
N LYS A 147 -9.29 -6.95 20.47
CA LYS A 147 -10.73 -6.63 20.40
C LYS A 147 -11.16 -6.28 18.97
N ARG A 148 -10.34 -5.51 18.26
CA ARG A 148 -10.53 -5.17 16.84
C ARG A 148 -10.47 -6.41 15.92
N SER A 149 -9.60 -7.38 16.23
CA SER A 149 -9.51 -8.65 15.51
C SER A 149 -10.73 -9.53 15.74
N ALA A 150 -11.17 -9.68 17.01
CA ALA A 150 -12.36 -10.43 17.37
C ALA A 150 -13.61 -9.88 16.66
N LEU A 151 -13.85 -8.57 16.71
CA LEU A 151 -14.96 -7.92 16.00
C LEU A 151 -14.95 -8.18 14.49
N ARG A 152 -13.77 -8.25 13.85
CA ARG A 152 -13.63 -8.59 12.43
C ARG A 152 -14.01 -10.05 12.15
N ILE A 153 -13.55 -10.99 12.98
CA ILE A 153 -13.88 -12.41 12.86
C ILE A 153 -15.39 -12.61 13.02
N HIS A 154 -15.98 -12.04 14.06
CA HIS A 154 -17.42 -12.06 14.34
C HIS A 154 -18.25 -11.47 13.19
N TRP A 155 -17.82 -10.34 12.61
CA TRP A 155 -18.48 -9.76 11.43
C TRP A 155 -18.43 -10.70 10.21
N THR A 156 -17.28 -11.29 9.90
CA THR A 156 -17.17 -12.23 8.76
C THR A 156 -17.97 -13.52 8.98
N LEU A 157 -18.07 -13.99 10.24
CA LEU A 157 -18.93 -15.10 10.60
C LEU A 157 -20.41 -14.73 10.40
N MET A 158 -20.85 -13.54 10.82
CA MET A 158 -22.22 -13.06 10.59
C MET A 158 -22.54 -12.95 9.09
N GLN A 159 -21.61 -12.43 8.28
CA GLN A 159 -21.77 -12.41 6.82
C GLN A 159 -21.91 -13.83 6.23
N HIS A 160 -21.15 -14.79 6.75
CA HIS A 160 -21.25 -16.20 6.33
C HIS A 160 -22.59 -16.83 6.74
N GLN A 161 -23.06 -16.59 7.97
CA GLN A 161 -24.34 -17.09 8.46
C GLN A 161 -25.53 -16.48 7.70
N LEU A 162 -25.50 -15.18 7.38
CA LEU A 162 -26.52 -14.54 6.53
C LEU A 162 -26.51 -15.10 5.11
N HIS A 163 -25.33 -15.40 4.55
CA HIS A 163 -25.21 -16.04 3.24
C HIS A 163 -25.74 -17.49 3.26
N ILE A 164 -25.48 -18.26 4.32
CA ILE A 164 -26.06 -19.59 4.53
C ILE A 164 -27.57 -19.49 4.67
N ALA A 165 -28.10 -18.59 5.50
CA ALA A 165 -29.53 -18.41 5.70
C ALA A 165 -30.25 -18.06 4.39
N ALA A 166 -29.76 -17.07 3.64
CA ALA A 166 -30.30 -16.71 2.34
C ALA A 166 -30.29 -17.88 1.33
N LYS A 167 -29.28 -18.76 1.40
CA LYS A 167 -29.16 -19.95 0.56
C LYS A 167 -30.10 -21.08 1.01
N VAL A 168 -30.23 -21.33 2.31
CA VAL A 168 -31.12 -22.37 2.89
C VAL A 168 -32.59 -21.97 2.72
N MET A 169 -32.92 -20.68 2.73
CA MET A 169 -34.28 -20.21 2.42
C MET A 169 -34.72 -20.44 0.97
N SER A 170 -33.84 -20.94 0.09
CA SER A 170 -34.22 -21.50 -1.23
C SER A 170 -34.59 -23.00 -1.22
N GLY A 171 -34.37 -23.72 -0.10
CA GLY A 171 -34.72 -25.13 0.01
C GLY A 171 -34.53 -25.75 1.40
N SER A 172 -35.65 -26.10 2.05
CA SER A 172 -35.79 -26.79 3.34
C SER A 172 -35.38 -26.01 4.61
N GLN A 173 -36.06 -26.33 5.72
CA GLN A 173 -35.65 -25.90 7.06
C GLN A 173 -34.41 -26.69 7.51
N PHE A 174 -33.55 -26.05 8.29
CA PHE A 174 -32.45 -26.66 9.03
C PHE A 174 -32.31 -25.98 10.39
N SER A 175 -31.95 -26.72 11.44
CA SER A 175 -31.68 -26.19 12.78
C SER A 175 -30.18 -26.20 13.02
N PHE A 176 -29.62 -25.11 13.55
CA PHE A 176 -28.19 -25.01 13.84
C PHE A 176 -27.94 -25.02 15.34
N THR A 177 -27.16 -25.99 15.81
CA THR A 177 -26.57 -26.04 17.16
C THR A 177 -25.06 -25.93 17.02
N TYR A 178 -24.43 -25.09 17.84
CA TYR A 178 -23.00 -24.80 17.76
C TYR A 178 -22.28 -25.39 18.98
N ASP A 179 -21.24 -26.20 18.75
CA ASP A 179 -20.30 -26.62 19.79
C ASP A 179 -19.04 -25.75 19.71
N LEU A 180 -18.66 -25.11 20.81
CA LEU A 180 -17.42 -24.31 20.89
C LEU A 180 -16.18 -25.21 21.07
N PRO A 181 -14.98 -24.74 20.63
CA PRO A 181 -13.70 -25.27 21.11
C PRO A 181 -13.56 -25.12 22.63
N PRO A 182 -12.73 -25.93 23.31
CA PRO A 182 -12.60 -25.90 24.77
C PRO A 182 -12.15 -24.54 25.34
N GLU A 183 -12.69 -24.19 26.51
CA GLU A 183 -12.26 -23.04 27.31
C GLU A 183 -10.80 -23.16 27.76
N ASP A 184 -9.97 -22.14 27.53
CA ASP A 184 -8.72 -21.95 28.28
C ASP A 184 -8.16 -20.50 28.24
N ILE A 185 -9.03 -19.48 28.16
CA ILE A 185 -8.64 -18.07 28.28
C ILE A 185 -9.55 -17.36 29.29
N LYS A 186 -9.03 -17.07 30.49
CA LYS A 186 -9.71 -16.22 31.48
C LYS A 186 -9.32 -14.76 31.28
N SER A 187 -10.25 -13.96 30.76
CA SER A 187 -10.13 -12.51 30.61
C SER A 187 -11.52 -11.87 30.58
N ASP A 188 -11.68 -10.65 31.13
CA ASP A 188 -12.92 -9.88 31.01
C ASP A 188 -13.32 -9.62 29.54
N ALA A 189 -12.36 -9.69 28.61
CA ALA A 189 -12.61 -9.66 27.16
C ALA A 189 -13.57 -10.76 26.69
N VAL A 190 -13.62 -11.94 27.35
CA VAL A 190 -14.58 -13.01 27.01
C VAL A 190 -16.00 -12.56 27.31
N ARG A 191 -16.24 -11.90 28.46
CA ARG A 191 -17.55 -11.37 28.83
C ARG A 191 -17.99 -10.20 27.94
N GLU A 192 -17.04 -9.41 27.43
CA GLU A 192 -17.33 -8.42 26.38
C GLU A 192 -17.68 -9.11 25.05
N LEU A 193 -16.97 -10.18 24.66
CA LEU A 193 -17.30 -11.00 23.48
C LEU A 193 -18.71 -11.60 23.58
N GLU A 194 -19.04 -12.29 24.68
CA GLU A 194 -20.37 -12.87 24.96
C GLU A 194 -21.50 -11.82 24.81
N SER A 195 -21.24 -10.59 25.27
CA SER A 195 -22.18 -9.47 25.13
C SER A 195 -22.38 -9.06 23.66
N THR A 196 -21.29 -8.98 22.88
CA THR A 196 -21.38 -8.70 21.44
C THR A 196 -22.01 -9.86 20.66
N GLU A 197 -21.76 -11.11 21.05
CA GLU A 197 -22.36 -12.29 20.44
C GLU A 197 -23.87 -12.33 20.69
N ALA A 198 -24.33 -12.09 21.92
CA ALA A 198 -25.75 -11.99 22.24
C ALA A 198 -26.44 -10.87 21.43
N ALA A 199 -25.78 -9.71 21.27
CA ALA A 199 -26.30 -8.61 20.47
C ALA A 199 -26.40 -8.96 18.95
N MET A 200 -25.41 -9.68 18.41
CA MET A 200 -25.42 -10.17 17.04
C MET A 200 -26.45 -11.28 16.80
N LEU A 201 -26.59 -12.25 17.72
CA LEU A 201 -27.61 -13.28 17.63
C LEU A 201 -29.01 -12.66 17.61
N ALA A 202 -29.26 -11.68 18.48
CA ALA A 202 -30.51 -10.91 18.44
C ALA A 202 -30.70 -10.13 17.11
N ALA A 203 -29.63 -9.66 16.46
CA ALA A 203 -29.72 -9.06 15.12
C ALA A 203 -30.04 -10.10 14.03
N GLY A 204 -29.43 -11.29 14.10
CA GLY A 204 -29.71 -12.41 13.20
C GLY A 204 -31.17 -12.88 13.27
N THR A 205 -31.73 -13.03 14.47
CA THR A 205 -33.15 -13.37 14.66
C THR A 205 -34.06 -12.32 14.03
N ARG A 206 -33.84 -11.03 14.30
CA ARG A 206 -34.65 -9.93 13.73
C ARG A 206 -34.61 -9.90 12.19
N LEU A 207 -33.50 -10.29 11.56
CA LEU A 207 -33.43 -10.42 10.10
C LEU A 207 -34.20 -11.64 9.58
N LEU A 208 -34.17 -12.78 10.29
CA LEU A 208 -34.99 -13.95 9.98
C LEU A 208 -36.49 -13.66 10.12
N ASP A 209 -36.89 -12.89 11.13
CA ASP A 209 -38.28 -12.48 11.35
C ASP A 209 -38.80 -11.64 10.17
N VAL A 210 -38.06 -10.61 9.74
CA VAL A 210 -38.43 -9.77 8.59
C VAL A 210 -38.58 -10.57 7.30
N VAL A 211 -37.68 -11.53 7.02
CA VAL A 211 -37.80 -12.36 5.81
C VAL A 211 -38.97 -13.36 5.91
N GLN A 212 -39.34 -13.82 7.11
CA GLN A 212 -40.57 -14.58 7.31
C GLN A 212 -41.83 -13.73 7.08
N GLU A 213 -41.87 -12.49 7.59
CA GLU A 213 -42.96 -11.54 7.32
C GLU A 213 -43.12 -11.27 5.83
N TRP A 214 -42.02 -11.03 5.10
CA TRP A 214 -42.00 -10.91 3.64
C TRP A 214 -42.54 -12.16 2.94
N GLN A 215 -42.16 -13.36 3.39
CA GLN A 215 -42.66 -14.61 2.80
C GLN A 215 -44.16 -14.81 3.04
N VAL A 216 -44.69 -14.39 4.20
CA VAL A 216 -46.12 -14.39 4.50
C VAL A 216 -46.84 -13.33 3.66
N GLY A 217 -46.28 -12.14 3.50
CA GLY A 217 -46.78 -11.07 2.63
C GLY A 217 -46.90 -11.50 1.17
N ALA A 218 -45.88 -12.15 0.62
CA ALA A 218 -45.89 -12.68 -0.75
C ALA A 218 -46.97 -13.76 -0.96
N LYS A 219 -47.11 -14.71 -0.02
CA LYS A 219 -48.17 -15.74 -0.05
C LYS A 219 -49.58 -15.12 0.03
N ARG A 220 -49.73 -14.07 0.83
CA ARG A 220 -50.98 -13.31 0.97
C ARG A 220 -51.34 -12.58 -0.33
N LEU A 221 -50.38 -11.86 -0.91
CA LEU A 221 -50.54 -11.17 -2.20
C LEU A 221 -50.94 -12.14 -3.31
N GLN A 222 -50.33 -13.32 -3.37
CA GLN A 222 -50.68 -14.34 -4.35
C GLN A 222 -52.13 -14.83 -4.17
N SER A 223 -52.56 -15.09 -2.93
CA SER A 223 -53.95 -15.47 -2.64
C SER A 223 -54.96 -14.36 -2.98
N GLU A 224 -54.64 -13.10 -2.66
CA GLU A 224 -55.48 -11.94 -3.01
C GLU A 224 -55.54 -11.70 -4.53
N TYR A 225 -54.43 -11.96 -5.24
CA TYR A 225 -54.37 -11.91 -6.71
C TYR A 225 -55.21 -13.03 -7.35
N ASP A 226 -55.08 -14.27 -6.89
CA ASP A 226 -55.76 -15.44 -7.48
C ASP A 226 -57.28 -15.43 -7.23
N GLN A 227 -57.74 -14.87 -6.11
CA GLN A 227 -59.17 -14.75 -5.79
C GLN A 227 -59.95 -13.76 -6.68
N LYS A 228 -59.29 -12.74 -7.25
CA LYS A 228 -59.95 -11.76 -8.12
C LYS A 228 -60.04 -12.23 -9.57
N GLN A 229 -61.14 -11.87 -10.25
CA GLN A 229 -61.33 -12.20 -11.68
C GLN A 229 -61.08 -11.02 -12.62
N ASP A 230 -61.32 -9.78 -12.18
CA ASP A 230 -61.06 -8.60 -13.00
C ASP A 230 -59.55 -8.25 -13.03
N MET A 231 -59.04 -8.01 -14.25
CA MET A 231 -57.67 -7.57 -14.50
C MET A 231 -57.40 -6.15 -13.97
N ALA A 232 -58.42 -5.29 -13.89
CA ALA A 232 -58.26 -3.96 -13.28
C ALA A 232 -58.03 -4.07 -11.76
N GLU A 233 -58.81 -4.89 -11.05
CA GLU A 233 -58.62 -5.16 -9.63
C GLU A 233 -57.28 -5.86 -9.35
N LYS A 234 -56.91 -6.90 -10.11
CA LYS A 234 -55.59 -7.56 -10.01
C LYS A 234 -54.45 -6.55 -10.17
N LYS A 235 -54.55 -5.63 -11.15
CA LYS A 235 -53.56 -4.57 -11.37
C LYS A 235 -53.51 -3.57 -10.21
N ALA A 236 -54.65 -3.19 -9.64
CA ALA A 236 -54.70 -2.31 -8.47
C ALA A 236 -54.00 -2.95 -7.26
N ILE A 237 -54.35 -4.19 -6.91
CA ILE A 237 -53.74 -4.94 -5.79
C ILE A 237 -52.21 -5.00 -5.91
N VAL A 238 -51.68 -5.36 -7.09
CA VAL A 238 -50.23 -5.39 -7.32
C VAL A 238 -49.60 -3.99 -7.27
N THR A 239 -50.24 -2.98 -7.85
CA THR A 239 -49.71 -1.60 -7.85
C THR A 239 -49.69 -1.00 -6.45
N ASP A 240 -50.71 -1.27 -5.63
CA ASP A 240 -50.81 -0.76 -4.25
C ASP A 240 -49.99 -1.59 -3.26
N TRP A 241 -49.66 -2.86 -3.56
CA TRP A 241 -48.59 -3.58 -2.86
C TRP A 241 -47.22 -2.99 -3.21
N VAL A 242 -46.87 -2.87 -4.50
CA VAL A 242 -45.59 -2.28 -4.95
C VAL A 242 -45.40 -0.86 -4.39
N ARG A 243 -46.45 -0.03 -4.31
CA ARG A 243 -46.35 1.31 -3.72
C ARG A 243 -46.08 1.29 -2.20
N ARG A 244 -46.62 0.32 -1.47
CA ARG A 244 -46.30 0.12 -0.05
C ARG A 244 -44.87 -0.36 0.11
N GLU A 245 -44.50 -1.44 -0.59
CA GLU A 245 -43.16 -2.01 -0.56
C GLU A 245 -42.07 -0.97 -0.90
N ILE A 246 -42.30 -0.10 -1.89
CA ILE A 246 -41.38 1.02 -2.21
C ILE A 246 -41.25 2.03 -1.06
N ASN A 247 -42.35 2.37 -0.37
CA ASN A 247 -42.31 3.28 0.77
C ASN A 247 -41.63 2.64 1.99
N ASP A 248 -41.93 1.36 2.24
CA ASP A 248 -41.39 0.60 3.36
C ASP A 248 -39.87 0.38 3.18
N LEU A 249 -39.45 -0.04 1.97
CA LEU A 249 -38.04 -0.06 1.54
C LEU A 249 -37.35 1.29 1.69
N LYS A 250 -38.02 2.39 1.30
CA LYS A 250 -37.45 3.74 1.44
C LYS A 250 -37.27 4.12 2.92
N SER A 251 -38.22 3.78 3.78
CA SER A 251 -38.11 4.03 5.24
C SER A 251 -37.02 3.18 5.89
N ALA A 252 -36.85 1.93 5.43
CA ALA A 252 -35.79 1.03 5.86
C ALA A 252 -34.40 1.47 5.36
N TYR A 253 -34.32 2.05 4.16
CA TYR A 253 -33.09 2.67 3.65
C TYR A 253 -32.75 3.94 4.44
N GLU A 254 -33.73 4.79 4.73
CA GLU A 254 -33.56 6.01 5.54
C GLU A 254 -33.24 5.75 7.02
N SER A 255 -33.58 4.58 7.57
CA SER A 255 -33.11 4.15 8.90
C SER A 255 -31.74 3.47 8.82
N SER A 256 -31.52 2.60 7.83
CA SER A 256 -30.23 1.95 7.58
C SER A 256 -29.10 2.96 7.37
N GLN A 257 -29.32 4.02 6.58
CA GLN A 257 -28.34 5.09 6.37
C GLN A 257 -27.97 5.85 7.66
N ARG A 258 -28.91 6.03 8.59
CA ARG A 258 -28.61 6.62 9.91
C ARG A 258 -27.74 5.69 10.76
N VAL A 259 -28.11 4.40 10.86
CA VAL A 259 -27.32 3.40 11.59
C VAL A 259 -25.93 3.21 10.96
N ILE A 260 -25.82 3.25 9.62
CA ILE A 260 -24.53 3.23 8.92
C ILE A 260 -23.69 4.46 9.26
N GLY A 261 -24.28 5.66 9.31
CA GLY A 261 -23.59 6.88 9.74
C GLY A 261 -23.10 6.83 11.19
N GLU A 262 -23.95 6.34 12.11
CA GLU A 262 -23.60 6.13 13.52
C GLU A 262 -22.46 5.11 13.68
N LEU A 263 -22.52 3.99 12.96
CA LEU A 263 -21.46 2.98 12.93
C LEU A 263 -20.16 3.51 12.29
N GLN A 264 -20.24 4.29 11.21
CA GLN A 264 -19.08 4.94 10.60
C GLN A 264 -18.42 5.93 11.56
N GLN A 265 -19.22 6.73 12.29
CA GLN A 265 -18.71 7.63 13.32
C GLN A 265 -18.04 6.85 14.48
N HIS A 266 -18.62 5.73 14.91
CA HIS A 266 -18.03 4.89 15.95
C HIS A 266 -16.75 4.18 15.50
N ILE A 267 -16.70 3.69 14.26
CA ILE A 267 -15.48 3.14 13.65
C ILE A 267 -14.40 4.22 13.52
N ALA A 268 -14.77 5.45 13.18
CA ALA A 268 -13.82 6.57 13.12
C ALA A 268 -13.23 6.90 14.50
N THR A 269 -14.04 6.98 15.57
CA THR A 269 -13.52 7.24 16.93
C THR A 269 -12.71 6.08 17.50
N LEU A 270 -13.08 4.83 17.22
CA LEU A 270 -12.24 3.66 17.56
C LEU A 270 -10.91 3.66 16.78
N THR A 271 -10.92 4.07 15.52
CA THR A 271 -9.69 4.19 14.71
C THR A 271 -8.78 5.29 15.24
N ASP A 272 -9.32 6.48 15.50
CA ASP A 272 -8.63 7.64 16.09
C ASP A 272 -8.00 7.31 17.47
N ASN A 273 -8.73 6.60 18.33
CA ASN A 273 -8.20 6.09 19.59
C ASN A 273 -7.10 5.03 19.40
N THR A 274 -7.21 4.16 18.38
CA THR A 274 -6.18 3.17 18.05
C THR A 274 -4.91 3.84 17.53
N THR A 275 -5.03 4.84 16.64
CA THR A 275 -3.87 5.59 16.13
C THR A 275 -3.15 6.34 17.24
N ARG A 276 -3.89 7.02 18.14
CA ARG A 276 -3.30 7.65 19.33
C ARG A 276 -2.54 6.65 20.20
N ALA A 277 -3.11 5.48 20.47
CA ALA A 277 -2.42 4.43 21.23
C ALA A 277 -1.14 3.94 20.54
N THR A 278 -1.13 3.83 19.20
CA THR A 278 0.11 3.48 18.46
C THR A 278 1.14 4.62 18.41
N ASP A 279 0.70 5.87 18.40
CA ASP A 279 1.58 7.05 18.47
C ASP A 279 2.19 7.19 19.88
N ASP A 280 1.41 6.96 20.95
CA ASP A 280 1.89 6.91 22.33
C ASP A 280 2.92 5.79 22.55
N VAL A 281 2.70 4.61 21.96
CA VAL A 281 3.65 3.49 21.96
C VAL A 281 4.95 3.87 21.25
N ARG A 282 4.85 4.46 20.04
CA ARG A 282 6.04 4.90 19.29
C ARG A 282 6.83 5.96 20.06
N ALA A 283 6.13 6.97 20.59
CA ALA A 283 6.74 8.03 21.38
C ALA A 283 7.24 7.59 22.78
N ALA A 284 6.95 6.35 23.21
CA ALA A 284 7.60 5.72 24.35
C ALA A 284 8.88 4.99 23.94
N HIS A 285 8.86 4.27 22.81
CA HIS A 285 10.04 3.61 22.23
C HIS A 285 11.14 4.60 21.82
N GLU A 286 10.78 5.70 21.15
CA GLU A 286 11.72 6.78 20.77
C GLU A 286 12.48 7.30 22.01
N LYS A 287 11.80 7.49 23.15
CA LYS A 287 12.41 7.95 24.41
C LYS A 287 13.24 6.87 25.10
N LEU A 288 12.88 5.60 24.92
CA LEU A 288 13.66 4.47 25.42
C LEU A 288 14.99 4.37 24.65
N GLU A 289 14.95 4.50 23.32
CA GLU A 289 16.14 4.54 22.46
C GLU A 289 17.05 5.72 22.85
N GLU A 290 16.52 6.94 22.99
CA GLU A 290 17.26 8.11 23.52
C GLU A 290 17.92 7.85 24.89
N ALA A 291 17.23 7.13 25.79
CA ALA A 291 17.74 6.82 27.12
C ALA A 291 18.81 5.71 27.11
N GLN A 292 18.67 4.72 26.22
CA GLN A 292 19.66 3.66 26.01
C GLN A 292 20.94 4.24 25.37
N ASP A 293 20.82 5.12 24.37
CA ASP A 293 21.94 5.89 23.80
C ASP A 293 22.65 6.73 24.87
N ALA A 294 21.91 7.40 25.75
CA ALA A 294 22.49 8.16 26.86
C ALA A 294 23.23 7.27 27.88
N LEU A 295 22.76 6.03 28.09
CA LEU A 295 23.43 5.04 28.94
C LEU A 295 24.71 4.52 28.29
N ASP A 296 24.70 4.19 27.00
CA ASP A 296 25.88 3.72 26.27
C ASP A 296 26.94 4.83 26.12
N GLN A 297 26.52 6.09 25.95
CA GLN A 297 27.41 7.24 26.07
C GLN A 297 28.04 7.35 27.47
N CYS A 298 27.31 7.06 28.55
CA CYS A 298 27.90 7.00 29.90
C CYS A 298 28.92 5.85 30.02
N ILE A 299 28.65 4.70 29.42
CA ILE A 299 29.53 3.53 29.43
C ILE A 299 30.81 3.77 28.63
N GLU A 300 30.76 4.37 27.43
CA GLU A 300 31.96 4.67 26.66
C GLU A 300 32.76 5.83 27.27
N ASN A 301 32.10 6.81 27.91
CA ASN A 301 32.80 7.80 28.73
C ASN A 301 33.56 7.16 29.90
N LEU A 302 32.97 6.16 30.58
CA LEU A 302 33.66 5.39 31.63
C LEU A 302 34.85 4.61 31.07
N ARG A 303 34.68 3.90 29.94
CA ARG A 303 35.80 3.21 29.26
C ARG A 303 36.90 4.18 28.84
N GLN A 304 36.56 5.40 28.43
CA GLN A 304 37.54 6.42 28.06
C GLN A 304 38.30 6.96 29.27
N THR A 305 37.69 7.13 30.44
CA THR A 305 38.42 7.52 31.66
C THR A 305 39.28 6.37 32.19
N GLU A 306 38.82 5.12 32.11
CA GLU A 306 39.63 3.94 32.43
C GLU A 306 40.84 3.80 31.49
N ARG A 307 40.65 3.95 30.17
CA ARG A 307 41.75 3.99 29.20
C ARG A 307 42.73 5.16 29.39
N ARG A 308 42.33 6.26 30.03
CA ARG A 308 43.25 7.35 30.42
C ARG A 308 44.05 6.94 31.64
N TYR A 309 43.36 6.51 32.70
CA TYR A 309 43.97 6.02 33.93
C TYR A 309 45.00 4.89 33.68
N ASP A 310 44.70 3.95 32.77
CA ASP A 310 45.65 2.90 32.37
C ASP A 310 46.88 3.45 31.63
N ARG A 311 46.72 4.51 30.82
CA ARG A 311 47.83 5.20 30.14
C ARG A 311 48.64 6.05 31.11
N GLU A 312 48.00 6.72 32.06
CA GLU A 312 48.67 7.49 33.12
C GLU A 312 49.47 6.57 34.05
N ASN A 313 48.91 5.44 34.49
CA ASN A 313 49.66 4.41 35.20
C ASN A 313 50.82 3.86 34.36
N SER A 314 50.60 3.57 33.08
CA SER A 314 51.66 3.12 32.16
C SER A 314 52.76 4.17 31.96
N ALA A 315 52.39 5.46 31.91
CA ALA A 315 53.32 6.58 31.77
C ALA A 315 54.08 6.87 33.06
N VAL A 316 53.48 6.67 34.24
CA VAL A 316 54.17 6.71 35.54
C VAL A 316 55.18 5.57 35.65
N VAL A 317 54.82 4.36 35.21
CA VAL A 317 55.75 3.21 35.14
C VAL A 317 56.88 3.46 34.11
N ALA A 318 56.59 4.07 32.96
CA ALA A 318 57.60 4.47 31.99
C ALA A 318 58.52 5.57 32.55
N ALA A 319 57.98 6.61 33.18
CA ALA A 319 58.77 7.68 33.80
C ALA A 319 59.66 7.14 34.95
N LEU A 320 59.19 6.16 35.71
CA LEU A 320 59.99 5.45 36.73
C LEU A 320 61.13 4.60 36.13
N THR A 321 61.06 4.24 34.84
CA THR A 321 62.12 3.48 34.15
C THR A 321 63.04 4.34 33.27
N GLU A 322 62.58 5.51 32.80
CA GLU A 322 63.34 6.40 31.89
C GLU A 322 63.84 7.72 32.52
N SER A 323 63.66 7.96 33.83
CA SER A 323 64.13 9.19 34.51
C SER A 323 65.66 9.27 34.70
N GLY A 324 66.41 9.31 33.60
CA GLY A 324 67.85 9.57 33.56
C GLY A 324 68.27 10.46 32.38
N VAL A 325 68.82 11.64 32.69
CA VAL A 325 69.58 12.57 31.80
C VAL A 325 68.78 13.59 30.94
N ALA A 326 68.47 14.75 31.56
CA ALA A 326 68.73 16.15 31.14
C ALA A 326 68.47 16.74 29.70
N GLY A 327 67.94 17.99 29.65
CA GLY A 327 68.29 19.03 28.62
C GLY A 327 67.13 19.78 27.88
N PRO A 328 67.07 21.15 27.84
CA PRO A 328 65.93 21.89 27.20
C PRO A 328 66.21 23.15 26.28
N LYS A 329 65.26 23.44 25.35
CA LYS A 329 64.88 24.77 24.69
C LYS A 329 65.87 25.46 23.68
N PRO A 330 65.58 26.61 22.95
CA PRO A 330 64.42 27.56 22.90
C PRO A 330 63.89 28.18 21.54
N ASP A 331 62.64 28.71 21.55
CA ASP A 331 61.98 30.02 21.17
C ASP A 331 62.35 31.01 19.98
N HIS A 332 61.35 31.82 19.48
CA HIS A 332 61.47 33.26 19.01
C HIS A 332 60.12 34.06 18.66
N GLU A 333 60.08 35.02 17.68
CA GLU A 333 59.35 36.35 17.70
C GLU A 333 59.01 37.01 16.29
N ARG A 334 58.32 38.18 16.00
CA ARG A 334 57.35 39.16 16.64
C ARG A 334 57.08 40.47 15.75
N ALA A 335 55.96 41.22 15.95
CA ALA A 335 55.68 42.69 15.68
C ALA A 335 55.44 43.25 14.22
N SER A 336 54.95 44.49 13.88
CA SER A 336 53.99 45.54 14.42
C SER A 336 53.74 46.74 13.41
N THR A 337 52.83 47.74 13.68
CA THR A 337 52.47 48.93 12.80
C THR A 337 52.16 50.27 13.57
N PRO A 338 52.18 51.51 12.95
CA PRO A 338 50.97 52.41 12.85
C PRO A 338 50.98 53.51 11.70
N ALA A 339 50.30 54.69 11.84
CA ALA A 339 50.01 55.75 10.80
C ALA A 339 49.80 57.23 11.32
N SER A 340 49.43 58.25 10.47
CA SER A 340 48.64 59.54 10.72
C SER A 340 49.19 60.97 10.28
N GLY A 341 48.33 61.99 9.96
CA GLY A 341 48.61 63.49 10.04
C GLY A 341 48.12 64.50 8.92
N GLY A 342 47.78 65.79 9.22
CA GLY A 342 47.49 66.93 8.23
C GLY A 342 46.94 68.32 8.78
N GLN A 343 46.92 69.46 8.00
CA GLN A 343 46.33 70.81 8.36
C GLN A 343 46.17 71.92 7.21
N ALA A 344 45.75 73.20 7.47
CA ALA A 344 45.29 74.26 6.47
C ALA A 344 45.52 75.80 6.81
N GLY A 345 45.19 76.80 5.93
CA GLY A 345 45.44 78.29 6.11
C GLY A 345 44.73 79.35 5.17
N ARG A 346 45.00 80.70 5.33
CA ARG A 346 44.32 81.94 4.77
C ARG A 346 45.23 83.22 4.78
N ALA A 347 44.93 84.50 4.34
CA ALA A 347 44.08 85.24 3.34
C ALA A 347 44.32 86.82 3.43
N GLY A 348 43.81 87.72 2.53
CA GLY A 348 43.90 89.22 2.66
C GLY A 348 43.37 90.16 1.50
N GLU A 349 43.25 91.50 1.71
CA GLU A 349 42.56 92.54 0.86
C GLU A 349 43.28 93.94 0.77
N ALA A 350 42.90 94.87 -0.16
CA ALA A 350 42.86 96.37 -0.04
C ALA A 350 42.60 97.16 -1.38
N ALA A 351 42.13 98.44 -1.35
CA ALA A 351 41.89 99.32 -2.52
C ALA A 351 41.83 100.86 -2.21
N ALA A 352 42.05 101.76 -3.20
CA ALA A 352 41.58 103.19 -3.26
C ALA A 352 42.11 104.02 -4.48
N ASN A 353 41.25 104.83 -5.17
CA ASN A 353 41.49 106.19 -5.77
C ASN A 353 40.52 106.52 -6.94
N GLU A 354 39.38 107.19 -6.70
CA GLU A 354 38.25 107.17 -7.66
C GLU A 354 38.24 108.22 -8.81
N ASP A 355 38.67 109.48 -8.62
CA ASP A 355 38.45 110.53 -9.64
C ASP A 355 39.48 110.60 -10.79
N SER A 356 40.66 109.98 -10.64
CA SER A 356 41.49 109.63 -11.82
C SER A 356 41.00 108.34 -12.50
N MET A 357 40.13 107.60 -11.82
CA MET A 357 39.73 106.25 -12.22
C MET A 357 38.61 106.25 -13.27
N ALA A 358 37.90 107.34 -13.57
CA ALA A 358 36.86 107.30 -14.60
C ALA A 358 37.41 106.96 -16.01
N ASP A 359 38.35 107.76 -16.53
CA ASP A 359 38.97 107.52 -17.85
C ASP A 359 39.98 106.37 -17.82
N GLN A 360 40.59 106.11 -16.65
CA GLN A 360 41.56 105.04 -16.48
C GLN A 360 40.89 103.66 -16.29
N ALA A 361 39.74 103.59 -15.60
CA ALA A 361 38.90 102.40 -15.56
C ALA A 361 38.17 102.15 -16.88
N ALA A 362 37.78 103.18 -17.65
CA ALA A 362 37.27 102.96 -19.01
C ALA A 362 38.31 102.24 -19.90
N LYS A 363 39.60 102.58 -19.75
CA LYS A 363 40.71 101.90 -20.44
C LYS A 363 41.02 100.53 -19.86
N LEU A 364 40.97 100.35 -18.54
CA LEU A 364 41.13 99.03 -17.90
C LEU A 364 39.97 98.09 -18.26
N GLN A 365 38.72 98.54 -18.24
CA GLN A 365 37.54 97.79 -18.69
C GLN A 365 37.65 97.37 -20.16
N LEU A 366 38.19 98.23 -21.04
CA LEU A 366 38.47 97.84 -22.43
C LEU A 366 39.47 96.67 -22.50
N VAL A 367 40.55 96.73 -21.70
CA VAL A 367 41.58 95.68 -21.62
C VAL A 367 41.05 94.40 -20.93
N GLU A 368 40.22 94.52 -19.90
CA GLU A 368 39.52 93.42 -19.25
C GLU A 368 38.54 92.74 -20.21
N HIS A 369 37.76 93.51 -20.97
CA HIS A 369 36.88 92.97 -22.00
C HIS A 369 37.66 92.29 -23.14
N GLN A 370 38.82 92.83 -23.54
CA GLN A 370 39.73 92.16 -24.48
C GLN A 370 40.27 90.84 -23.90
N LEU A 371 40.75 90.83 -22.66
CA LEU A 371 41.20 89.61 -21.97
C LEU A 371 40.09 88.56 -21.82
N ILE A 372 38.86 88.99 -21.55
CA ILE A 372 37.68 88.11 -21.49
C ILE A 372 37.35 87.55 -22.88
N MET A 373 37.42 88.35 -23.95
CA MET A 373 37.23 87.86 -25.31
C MET A 373 38.34 86.87 -25.73
N ASP A 374 39.60 87.16 -25.43
CA ASP A 374 40.72 86.25 -25.69
C ASP A 374 40.60 84.94 -24.89
N ALA A 375 40.10 84.99 -23.66
CA ALA A 375 39.81 83.80 -22.85
C ALA A 375 38.66 82.98 -23.45
N ARG A 376 37.56 83.62 -23.86
CA ARG A 376 36.43 82.94 -24.53
C ARG A 376 36.81 82.39 -25.91
N LEU A 377 37.71 83.04 -26.64
CA LEU A 377 38.25 82.52 -27.91
C LEU A 377 39.10 81.25 -27.69
N LYS A 378 39.94 81.23 -26.66
CA LYS A 378 40.72 80.03 -26.28
C LYS A 378 39.82 78.87 -25.86
N GLU A 379 38.85 79.11 -24.98
CA GLU A 379 37.84 78.15 -24.56
C GLU A 379 37.04 77.60 -25.76
N LEU A 380 36.64 78.45 -26.69
CA LEU A 380 35.98 78.03 -27.95
C LEU A 380 36.90 77.21 -28.85
N ASP A 381 38.20 77.49 -28.90
CA ASP A 381 39.18 76.71 -29.68
C ASP A 381 39.53 75.37 -29.01
N GLU A 382 39.52 75.29 -27.68
CA GLU A 382 39.66 74.05 -26.92
C GLU A 382 38.44 73.15 -27.17
N LEU A 383 37.22 73.68 -27.01
CA LEU A 383 35.97 72.97 -27.31
C LEU A 383 35.85 72.54 -28.79
N LYS A 384 36.45 73.27 -29.74
CA LYS A 384 36.55 72.83 -31.15
C LYS A 384 37.43 71.58 -31.28
N ARG A 385 38.61 71.58 -30.66
CA ARG A 385 39.55 70.44 -30.69
C ARG A 385 38.97 69.21 -30.02
N GLU A 386 38.31 69.36 -28.87
CA GLU A 386 37.61 68.25 -28.20
C GLU A 386 36.50 67.66 -29.08
N ARG A 387 35.67 68.52 -29.69
CA ARG A 387 34.63 68.10 -30.65
C ARG A 387 35.21 67.41 -31.89
N GLU A 388 36.41 67.79 -32.32
CA GLU A 388 37.12 67.15 -33.45
C GLU A 388 37.68 65.78 -33.05
N SER A 389 38.36 65.64 -31.91
CA SER A 389 38.84 64.34 -31.43
C SER A 389 37.70 63.37 -31.08
N LEU A 390 36.58 63.86 -30.52
CA LEU A 390 35.38 63.04 -30.30
C LEU A 390 34.76 62.54 -31.63
N LYS A 391 34.84 63.32 -32.71
CA LYS A 391 34.40 62.87 -34.05
C LYS A 391 35.35 61.83 -34.63
N GLU A 392 36.66 62.06 -34.56
CA GLU A 392 37.65 61.09 -35.02
C GLU A 392 37.51 59.75 -34.28
N ASN A 393 37.32 59.77 -32.97
CA ASN A 393 37.03 58.58 -32.16
C ASN A 393 35.70 57.91 -32.54
N TYR A 394 34.64 58.69 -32.78
CA TYR A 394 33.34 58.17 -33.23
C TYR A 394 33.43 57.49 -34.60
N ASP A 395 34.10 58.12 -35.58
CA ASP A 395 34.23 57.57 -36.93
C ASP A 395 35.18 56.36 -36.96
N GLN A 396 36.22 56.32 -36.11
CA GLN A 396 37.05 55.12 -35.89
C GLN A 396 36.24 53.96 -35.31
N LEU A 397 35.49 54.19 -34.22
CA LEU A 397 34.61 53.17 -33.62
C LEU A 397 33.57 52.68 -34.63
N ARG A 398 32.97 53.59 -35.40
CA ARG A 398 32.00 53.26 -36.44
C ARG A 398 32.60 52.45 -37.59
N GLN A 399 33.84 52.73 -38.00
CA GLN A 399 34.57 51.92 -38.97
C GLN A 399 34.86 50.52 -38.41
N THR A 400 35.38 50.40 -37.18
CA THR A 400 35.66 49.08 -36.58
C THR A 400 34.42 48.21 -36.40
N ILE A 401 33.25 48.82 -36.11
CA ILE A 401 31.96 48.11 -36.09
C ILE A 401 31.53 47.69 -37.50
N ALA A 402 31.76 48.53 -38.52
CA ALA A 402 31.45 48.22 -39.92
C ALA A 402 32.41 47.19 -40.57
N THR A 403 33.55 46.89 -39.94
CA THR A 403 34.55 45.91 -40.41
C THR A 403 34.70 44.71 -39.46
N LEU A 404 33.71 44.43 -38.63
CA LEU A 404 33.64 43.20 -37.84
C LEU A 404 33.17 42.05 -38.74
N SER A 405 34.08 41.13 -39.08
CA SER A 405 33.78 39.90 -39.82
C SER A 405 33.23 38.81 -38.91
N ASP A 406 32.48 37.87 -39.48
CA ASP A 406 31.89 36.74 -38.75
C ASP A 406 32.97 35.89 -38.05
N GLU A 407 34.15 35.72 -38.67
CA GLU A 407 35.33 35.07 -38.06
C GLU A 407 35.71 35.70 -36.70
N ARG A 408 35.62 37.02 -36.58
CA ARG A 408 35.90 37.74 -35.32
C ARG A 408 34.75 37.70 -34.32
N LEU A 409 33.54 37.31 -34.76
CA LEU A 409 32.41 36.99 -33.90
C LEU A 409 32.52 35.54 -33.39
N GLU A 410 32.99 34.59 -34.20
CA GLU A 410 33.32 33.22 -33.79
C GLU A 410 34.50 33.17 -32.80
N GLU A 411 35.52 34.03 -33.01
CA GLU A 411 36.60 34.25 -32.03
C GLU A 411 36.12 34.91 -30.72
N SER A 412 34.89 35.44 -30.64
CA SER A 412 34.39 36.10 -29.44
C SER A 412 34.12 35.10 -28.31
N GLU A 413 34.58 35.42 -27.10
CA GLU A 413 34.33 34.61 -25.90
C GLU A 413 32.83 34.40 -25.63
N TYR A 414 31.98 35.34 -26.04
CA TYR A 414 30.52 35.18 -25.98
C TYR A 414 30.00 34.08 -26.91
N PHE A 415 30.51 33.99 -28.15
CA PHE A 415 30.11 32.95 -29.09
C PHE A 415 30.65 31.59 -28.66
N LYS A 416 31.92 31.50 -28.25
CA LYS A 416 32.51 30.28 -27.67
C LYS A 416 31.73 29.78 -26.46
N THR A 417 31.35 30.67 -25.55
CA THR A 417 30.53 30.31 -24.37
C THR A 417 29.14 29.81 -24.77
N LEU A 418 28.51 30.44 -25.77
CA LEU A 418 27.22 30.00 -26.31
C LEU A 418 27.33 28.65 -27.02
N GLN A 419 28.41 28.40 -27.77
CA GLN A 419 28.68 27.12 -28.42
C GLN A 419 28.90 26.01 -27.39
N ILE A 420 29.70 26.25 -26.35
CA ILE A 420 29.91 25.30 -25.24
C ILE A 420 28.59 24.99 -24.52
N SER A 421 27.73 26.00 -24.29
CA SER A 421 26.42 25.74 -23.67
C SER A 421 25.50 24.94 -24.60
N LEU A 422 25.50 25.22 -25.89
CA LEU A 422 24.71 24.54 -26.91
C LEU A 422 25.16 23.08 -27.11
N ASP A 423 26.46 22.80 -27.10
CA ASP A 423 27.00 21.44 -27.16
C ASP A 423 26.82 20.67 -25.84
N HIS A 424 26.81 21.36 -24.68
CA HIS A 424 26.35 20.78 -23.43
C HIS A 424 24.86 20.39 -23.49
N TYR A 425 23.98 21.25 -24.03
CA TYR A 425 22.56 20.93 -24.19
C TYR A 425 22.31 19.80 -25.19
N LYS A 426 23.07 19.70 -26.30
CA LYS A 426 23.05 18.51 -27.19
C LYS A 426 23.46 17.24 -26.45
N SER A 427 24.58 17.29 -25.73
CA SER A 427 25.10 16.12 -24.98
C SER A 427 24.10 15.65 -23.92
N ARG A 428 23.41 16.61 -23.26
CA ARG A 428 22.33 16.34 -22.32
C ARG A 428 21.07 15.78 -23.01
N ALA A 429 20.74 16.24 -24.21
CA ALA A 429 19.62 15.70 -24.99
C ALA A 429 19.88 14.23 -25.36
N HIS A 430 21.04 13.92 -25.95
CA HIS A 430 21.42 12.54 -26.27
C HIS A 430 21.49 11.64 -25.03
N HIS A 431 22.01 12.12 -23.89
CA HIS A 431 21.99 11.34 -22.66
C HIS A 431 20.55 11.04 -22.16
N LEU A 432 19.60 11.96 -22.37
CA LEU A 432 18.19 11.73 -22.05
C LEU A 432 17.49 10.83 -23.07
N GLU A 433 17.93 10.81 -24.33
CA GLU A 433 17.50 9.87 -25.36
C GLU A 433 18.00 8.45 -25.04
N ASP A 434 19.30 8.27 -24.79
CA ASP A 434 19.91 7.01 -24.32
C ASP A 434 19.22 6.46 -23.07
N TRP A 435 18.94 7.33 -22.09
CA TRP A 435 18.29 6.93 -20.84
C TRP A 435 16.80 6.61 -21.03
N LYS A 436 16.13 7.25 -21.99
CA LYS A 436 14.76 6.91 -22.39
C LYS A 436 14.73 5.52 -23.03
N GLU A 437 15.63 5.21 -23.96
CA GLU A 437 15.70 3.89 -24.59
C GLU A 437 16.00 2.78 -23.56
N GLN A 438 16.89 3.05 -22.59
CA GLN A 438 17.14 2.13 -21.48
C GLN A 438 15.89 1.89 -20.61
N LEU A 439 15.14 2.95 -20.28
CA LEU A 439 13.89 2.82 -19.52
C LEU A 439 12.83 2.03 -20.31
N GLU A 440 12.70 2.29 -21.61
CA GLU A 440 11.76 1.55 -22.48
C GLU A 440 12.13 0.06 -22.57
N HIS A 441 13.42 -0.29 -22.71
CA HIS A 441 13.86 -1.69 -22.65
C HIS A 441 13.51 -2.35 -21.31
N THR A 442 13.76 -1.67 -20.17
CA THR A 442 13.39 -2.24 -18.85
C THR A 442 11.89 -2.37 -18.65
N LEU A 443 11.08 -1.51 -19.28
CA LEU A 443 9.62 -1.60 -19.25
C LEU A 443 9.12 -2.79 -20.08
N ASP A 444 9.71 -3.05 -21.24
CA ASP A 444 9.42 -4.22 -22.07
C ASP A 444 9.84 -5.53 -21.38
N ASP A 445 11.02 -5.57 -20.75
CA ASP A 445 11.48 -6.72 -19.94
C ASP A 445 10.51 -7.02 -18.79
N LEU A 446 10.16 -6.02 -17.98
CA LEU A 446 9.21 -6.16 -16.87
C LEU A 446 7.81 -6.56 -17.35
N THR A 447 7.39 -6.09 -18.54
CA THR A 447 6.12 -6.47 -19.16
C THR A 447 6.14 -7.94 -19.64
N ALA A 448 7.27 -8.40 -20.19
CA ALA A 448 7.47 -9.79 -20.59
C ALA A 448 7.53 -10.74 -19.39
N GLU A 449 8.28 -10.39 -18.34
CA GLU A 449 8.30 -11.14 -17.07
C GLU A 449 6.90 -11.21 -16.45
N ARG A 450 6.18 -10.08 -16.40
CA ARG A 450 4.80 -10.04 -15.91
C ARG A 450 3.88 -10.96 -16.73
N SER A 451 3.92 -10.88 -18.06
CA SER A 451 3.08 -11.74 -18.92
C SER A 451 3.37 -13.23 -18.66
N ARG A 452 4.65 -13.58 -18.51
CA ARG A 452 5.08 -14.94 -18.16
C ARG A 452 4.54 -15.38 -16.80
N LEU A 453 4.66 -14.55 -15.77
CA LEU A 453 4.13 -14.86 -14.42
C LEU A 453 2.60 -14.99 -14.43
N GLU A 454 1.89 -14.13 -15.17
CA GLU A 454 0.45 -14.26 -15.37
C GLU A 454 0.09 -15.59 -16.05
N ASP A 455 0.86 -16.06 -17.03
CA ASP A 455 0.64 -17.33 -17.72
C ASP A 455 1.02 -18.56 -16.88
N GLU A 456 2.09 -18.49 -16.07
CA GLU A 456 2.42 -19.52 -15.07
C GLU A 456 1.29 -19.64 -14.02
N ILE A 457 0.73 -18.51 -13.56
CA ILE A 457 -0.43 -18.47 -12.65
C ILE A 457 -1.70 -19.02 -13.32
N LYS A 458 -1.95 -18.73 -14.61
CA LYS A 458 -3.06 -19.32 -15.39
C LYS A 458 -2.90 -20.83 -15.52
N ALA A 459 -1.69 -21.31 -15.83
CA ALA A 459 -1.38 -22.72 -15.97
C ALA A 459 -1.55 -23.50 -14.65
N GLU A 460 -1.06 -22.99 -13.52
CA GLU A 460 -1.22 -23.66 -12.23
C GLU A 460 -2.66 -23.63 -11.72
N LYS A 461 -3.43 -22.56 -12.01
CA LYS A 461 -4.89 -22.55 -11.77
C LYS A 461 -5.60 -23.64 -12.59
N ALA A 462 -5.26 -23.81 -13.87
CA ALA A 462 -5.82 -24.85 -14.74
C ALA A 462 -5.40 -26.27 -14.32
N ASN A 463 -4.16 -26.45 -13.87
CA ASN A 463 -3.66 -27.70 -13.29
C ASN A 463 -4.44 -28.07 -12.01
N ARG A 464 -4.58 -27.11 -11.09
CA ARG A 464 -5.34 -27.29 -9.83
C ARG A 464 -6.82 -27.58 -10.06
N THR A 465 -7.49 -26.96 -11.03
CA THR A 465 -8.88 -27.32 -11.38
C THR A 465 -8.94 -28.71 -12.00
N HIS A 466 -8.06 -29.06 -12.94
CA HIS A 466 -8.02 -30.39 -13.53
C HIS A 466 -7.78 -31.50 -12.49
N VAL A 467 -6.89 -31.27 -11.52
CA VAL A 467 -6.66 -32.18 -10.38
C VAL A 467 -7.91 -32.31 -9.50
N MET A 468 -8.60 -31.21 -9.21
CA MET A 468 -9.86 -31.24 -8.44
C MET A 468 -10.96 -32.01 -9.19
N GLU A 469 -11.18 -31.74 -10.48
CA GLU A 469 -12.13 -32.51 -11.30
C GLU A 469 -11.77 -34.00 -11.38
N ALA A 470 -10.47 -34.33 -11.46
CA ALA A 470 -10.00 -35.71 -11.46
C ALA A 470 -10.17 -36.41 -10.09
N ALA A 471 -10.29 -35.65 -9.00
CA ALA A 471 -10.69 -36.16 -7.69
C ALA A 471 -12.22 -36.33 -7.59
N MET A 472 -13.01 -35.34 -8.04
CA MET A 472 -14.47 -35.43 -8.11
C MET A 472 -14.92 -36.65 -8.93
N ARG A 473 -14.41 -36.81 -10.16
CA ARG A 473 -14.70 -37.97 -11.03
C ARG A 473 -14.38 -39.33 -10.41
N LYS A 474 -13.46 -39.40 -9.45
CA LYS A 474 -13.19 -40.64 -8.67
C LYS A 474 -14.26 -40.85 -7.61
N ILE A 475 -14.59 -39.80 -6.84
CA ILE A 475 -15.63 -39.82 -5.81
C ILE A 475 -16.98 -40.17 -6.45
N ASP A 476 -17.34 -39.58 -7.59
CA ASP A 476 -18.54 -39.94 -8.36
C ASP A 476 -18.54 -41.44 -8.74
N GLY A 477 -17.39 -41.95 -9.19
CA GLY A 477 -17.20 -43.36 -9.51
C GLY A 477 -17.26 -44.30 -8.30
N ASP A 478 -16.91 -43.82 -7.10
CA ASP A 478 -17.04 -44.56 -5.84
C ASP A 478 -18.47 -44.50 -5.28
N ILE A 479 -19.17 -43.36 -5.42
CA ILE A 479 -20.61 -43.24 -5.12
C ILE A 479 -21.39 -44.24 -5.99
N LEU A 480 -21.17 -44.25 -7.32
CA LEU A 480 -21.83 -45.20 -8.22
C LEU A 480 -21.50 -46.67 -7.90
N ARG A 481 -20.29 -46.97 -7.37
CA ARG A 481 -19.96 -48.30 -6.84
C ARG A 481 -20.75 -48.64 -5.58
N ILE A 482 -20.84 -47.71 -4.63
CA ILE A 482 -21.54 -47.89 -3.35
C ILE A 482 -23.05 -48.01 -3.58
N GLU A 483 -23.65 -47.20 -4.44
CA GLU A 483 -25.07 -47.28 -4.82
C GLU A 483 -25.41 -48.62 -5.48
N LYS A 484 -24.56 -49.08 -6.42
CA LYS A 484 -24.72 -50.41 -7.04
C LYS A 484 -24.63 -51.53 -6.00
N GLY A 485 -23.66 -51.48 -5.09
CA GLY A 485 -23.52 -52.44 -3.99
C GLY A 485 -24.70 -52.40 -3.01
N ARG A 486 -25.24 -51.22 -2.72
CA ARG A 486 -26.44 -51.05 -1.89
C ARG A 486 -27.67 -51.66 -2.56
N GLY A 487 -27.89 -51.40 -3.85
CA GLY A 487 -28.99 -52.00 -4.62
C GLY A 487 -28.89 -53.52 -4.74
N GLU A 488 -27.68 -54.07 -4.85
CA GLU A 488 -27.46 -55.52 -4.81
C GLU A 488 -27.81 -56.11 -3.43
N LEU A 489 -27.44 -55.44 -2.33
CA LEU A 489 -27.79 -55.86 -0.97
C LEU A 489 -29.31 -55.73 -0.70
N GLU A 490 -29.94 -54.61 -1.09
CA GLU A 490 -31.38 -54.38 -1.02
C GLU A 490 -32.15 -55.50 -1.73
N ALA A 491 -31.74 -55.87 -2.95
CA ALA A 491 -32.33 -56.98 -3.70
C ALA A 491 -32.17 -58.35 -3.00
N THR A 492 -31.05 -58.60 -2.31
CA THR A 492 -30.91 -59.83 -1.51
C THR A 492 -31.80 -59.82 -0.26
N LEU A 493 -31.94 -58.68 0.43
CA LEU A 493 -32.79 -58.54 1.61
C LEU A 493 -34.27 -58.75 1.28
N ASP A 494 -34.75 -58.17 0.19
CA ASP A 494 -36.12 -58.42 -0.29
C ASP A 494 -36.31 -59.86 -0.77
N GLY A 495 -35.26 -60.47 -1.33
CA GLY A 495 -35.21 -61.91 -1.61
C GLY A 495 -35.31 -62.79 -0.35
N PHE A 496 -34.79 -62.36 0.81
CA PHE A 496 -34.97 -63.04 2.09
C PHE A 496 -36.37 -62.79 2.68
N ARG A 497 -36.84 -61.54 2.69
CA ARG A 497 -38.21 -61.18 3.13
C ARG A 497 -39.28 -61.96 2.36
N ALA A 498 -39.12 -62.10 1.04
CA ALA A 498 -40.02 -62.88 0.20
C ALA A 498 -40.00 -64.40 0.50
N LYS A 499 -38.89 -64.94 1.03
CA LYS A 499 -38.82 -66.33 1.52
C LYS A 499 -39.47 -66.47 2.88
N GLU A 500 -39.21 -65.55 3.81
CA GLU A 500 -39.80 -65.54 5.15
C GLU A 500 -41.33 -65.38 5.09
N ALA A 501 -41.83 -64.48 4.24
CA ALA A 501 -43.26 -64.30 4.00
C ALA A 501 -43.94 -65.57 3.45
N ARG A 502 -43.28 -66.29 2.53
CA ARG A 502 -43.77 -67.61 2.06
C ARG A 502 -43.74 -68.66 3.17
N GLY A 503 -42.69 -68.67 3.99
CA GLY A 503 -42.57 -69.57 5.15
C GLY A 503 -43.74 -69.39 6.13
N LYS A 504 -44.02 -68.13 6.51
CA LYS A 504 -45.17 -67.78 7.34
C LYS A 504 -46.48 -68.19 6.67
N GLN A 505 -46.69 -67.83 5.39
CA GLN A 505 -47.89 -68.24 4.65
C GLN A 505 -48.09 -69.77 4.61
N THR A 506 -47.02 -70.58 4.50
CA THR A 506 -47.12 -72.04 4.60
C THR A 506 -47.41 -72.53 6.02
N GLN A 507 -46.85 -71.89 7.05
CA GLN A 507 -47.12 -72.21 8.45
C GLN A 507 -48.56 -71.84 8.86
N ASP A 508 -49.06 -70.71 8.38
CA ASP A 508 -50.43 -70.22 8.59
C ASP A 508 -51.46 -71.10 7.84
N ALA A 509 -51.11 -71.61 6.66
CA ALA A 509 -51.94 -72.59 5.96
C ALA A 509 -52.02 -73.93 6.71
N VAL A 510 -50.92 -74.38 7.33
CA VAL A 510 -50.90 -75.60 8.15
C VAL A 510 -51.67 -75.40 9.46
N SER A 511 -51.53 -74.25 10.13
CA SER A 511 -52.28 -73.96 11.36
C SER A 511 -53.77 -73.82 11.10
N ALA A 512 -54.18 -73.13 10.03
CA ALA A 512 -55.59 -73.05 9.61
C ALA A 512 -56.18 -74.43 9.29
N SER A 513 -55.42 -75.29 8.58
CA SER A 513 -55.85 -76.67 8.28
C SER A 513 -56.00 -77.52 9.55
N LEU A 514 -55.12 -77.32 10.54
CA LEU A 514 -55.19 -78.00 11.83
C LEU A 514 -56.42 -77.56 12.65
N GLU A 515 -56.72 -76.26 12.70
CA GLU A 515 -57.93 -75.76 13.39
C GLU A 515 -59.22 -76.20 12.67
N GLU A 516 -59.21 -76.31 11.33
CA GLU A 516 -60.35 -76.86 10.58
C GLU A 516 -60.61 -78.33 10.92
N GLU A 517 -59.57 -79.17 10.98
CA GLU A 517 -59.71 -80.58 11.40
C GLU A 517 -60.09 -80.70 12.89
N LYS A 518 -59.55 -79.85 13.79
CA LYS A 518 -59.97 -79.79 15.20
C LYS A 518 -61.45 -79.42 15.32
N ALA A 519 -61.93 -78.44 14.56
CA ALA A 519 -63.35 -78.06 14.55
C ALA A 519 -64.25 -79.20 14.05
N LYS A 520 -63.85 -79.90 12.98
CA LYS A 520 -64.56 -81.11 12.51
C LYS A 520 -64.61 -82.20 13.58
N ALA A 521 -63.48 -82.48 14.25
CA ALA A 521 -63.43 -83.47 15.32
C ALA A 521 -64.32 -83.08 16.52
N ALA A 522 -64.38 -81.79 16.88
CA ALA A 522 -65.28 -81.30 17.93
C ALA A 522 -66.76 -81.47 17.55
N VAL A 523 -67.15 -81.12 16.31
CA VAL A 523 -68.52 -81.32 15.81
C VAL A 523 -68.91 -82.80 15.78
N LEU A 524 -68.02 -83.68 15.29
CA LEU A 524 -68.26 -85.13 15.29
C LEU A 524 -68.38 -85.69 16.72
N GLN A 525 -67.56 -85.21 17.67
CA GLN A 525 -67.68 -85.58 19.08
C GLN A 525 -69.01 -85.11 19.68
N GLU A 526 -69.49 -83.92 19.36
CA GLU A 526 -70.77 -83.40 19.87
C GLU A 526 -71.96 -84.17 19.30
N GLN A 527 -71.94 -84.50 18.01
CA GLN A 527 -72.93 -85.40 17.38
C GLN A 527 -72.94 -86.78 18.06
N LEU A 528 -71.77 -87.33 18.40
CA LEU A 528 -71.65 -88.59 19.11
C LEU A 528 -72.11 -88.50 20.57
N LYS A 529 -71.96 -87.36 21.25
CA LYS A 529 -72.58 -87.12 22.57
C LYS A 529 -74.10 -87.09 22.46
N ALA A 530 -74.65 -86.31 21.52
CA ALA A 530 -76.09 -86.18 21.33
C ALA A 530 -76.77 -87.55 21.12
N LEU A 531 -76.25 -88.37 20.20
CA LEU A 531 -76.73 -89.74 19.96
C LEU A 531 -76.62 -90.64 21.21
N ARG A 532 -75.60 -90.45 22.06
CA ARG A 532 -75.47 -91.17 23.34
C ARG A 532 -76.40 -90.65 24.44
N GLU A 533 -76.76 -89.38 24.44
CA GLU A 533 -77.67 -88.77 25.42
C GLU A 533 -79.15 -89.01 25.06
N GLU A 534 -79.46 -89.13 23.77
CA GLU A 534 -80.72 -89.72 23.29
C GLU A 534 -80.83 -91.21 23.69
N THR A 535 -79.70 -91.93 23.75
CA THR A 535 -79.60 -93.31 24.27
C THR A 535 -79.65 -93.35 25.82
N ARG A 536 -80.71 -92.79 26.41
CA ARG A 536 -80.92 -92.79 27.88
C ARG A 536 -81.16 -94.22 28.43
N PRO A 537 -80.62 -94.57 29.62
CA PRO A 537 -80.77 -95.89 30.21
C PRO A 537 -82.19 -96.10 30.77
N GLY A 538 -83.11 -96.53 29.91
CA GLY A 538 -84.50 -96.79 30.30
C GLY A 538 -85.37 -97.51 29.26
N GLN A 539 -84.93 -97.61 28.00
CA GLN A 539 -85.62 -98.37 26.95
C GLN A 539 -84.65 -99.33 26.24
N SER A 540 -85.10 -100.57 26.04
CA SER A 540 -84.35 -101.59 25.32
C SER A 540 -84.61 -101.46 23.82
N VAL A 541 -83.63 -100.94 23.07
CA VAL A 541 -83.65 -100.93 21.60
C VAL A 541 -82.42 -101.68 21.09
N THR A 542 -82.64 -102.88 20.55
CA THR A 542 -81.60 -103.71 19.93
C THR A 542 -81.56 -103.51 18.42
N ASP A 543 -81.47 -102.26 17.97
CA ASP A 543 -81.31 -101.95 16.54
C ASP A 543 -79.83 -102.00 16.14
N PRO A 544 -79.42 -102.89 15.22
CA PRO A 544 -78.03 -102.99 14.77
C PRO A 544 -77.52 -101.72 14.09
N ASP A 545 -78.39 -100.92 13.48
CA ASP A 545 -78.00 -99.78 12.65
C ASP A 545 -77.59 -98.56 13.48
N HIS A 546 -78.26 -98.27 14.59
CA HIS A 546 -77.81 -97.26 15.56
C HIS A 546 -76.41 -97.61 16.12
N ILE A 547 -76.13 -98.90 16.36
CA ILE A 547 -74.81 -99.37 16.80
C ILE A 547 -73.76 -99.16 15.71
N LYS A 548 -74.09 -99.46 14.44
CA LYS A 548 -73.20 -99.20 13.29
C LYS A 548 -72.87 -97.71 13.17
N GLU A 549 -73.87 -96.83 13.20
CA GLU A 549 -73.67 -95.39 13.08
C GLU A 549 -72.78 -94.84 14.19
N ILE A 550 -72.97 -95.28 15.44
CA ILE A 550 -72.07 -94.94 16.55
C ILE A 550 -70.64 -95.43 16.26
N THR A 551 -70.44 -96.67 15.79
CA THR A 551 -69.09 -97.17 15.47
C THR A 551 -68.45 -96.48 14.28
N ASP A 552 -69.21 -96.08 13.26
CA ASP A 552 -68.71 -95.33 12.10
C ASP A 552 -68.38 -93.88 12.46
N LEU A 553 -69.13 -93.26 13.38
CA LEU A 553 -68.76 -91.96 13.96
C LEU A 553 -67.50 -92.08 14.82
N GLN A 554 -67.37 -93.10 15.67
CA GLN A 554 -66.13 -93.37 16.40
C GLN A 554 -64.93 -93.55 15.46
N LYS A 555 -65.11 -94.25 14.34
CA LYS A 555 -64.07 -94.41 13.32
C LYS A 555 -63.69 -93.08 12.67
N LYS A 556 -64.67 -92.28 12.22
CA LYS A 556 -64.44 -90.93 11.66
C LYS A 556 -63.75 -89.99 12.65
N ILE A 557 -64.04 -90.12 13.95
CA ILE A 557 -63.37 -89.36 15.03
C ILE A 557 -61.92 -89.83 15.18
N ASN A 558 -61.63 -91.13 15.19
CA ASN A 558 -60.25 -91.63 15.23
C ASN A 558 -59.45 -91.24 13.96
N ASP A 559 -60.07 -91.29 12.78
CA ASP A 559 -59.47 -90.94 11.49
C ASP A 559 -59.21 -89.42 11.35
N THR A 560 -59.96 -88.57 12.06
CA THR A 560 -59.68 -87.11 12.16
C THR A 560 -58.70 -86.81 13.29
N GLN A 561 -58.78 -87.47 14.44
CA GLN A 561 -57.81 -87.34 15.53
C GLN A 561 -56.39 -87.77 15.14
N THR A 562 -56.24 -88.81 14.33
CA THR A 562 -54.92 -89.21 13.79
C THR A 562 -54.36 -88.20 12.80
N LYS A 563 -55.20 -87.55 11.99
CA LYS A 563 -54.79 -86.41 11.14
C LYS A 563 -54.40 -85.18 11.96
N ILE A 564 -55.17 -84.83 12.99
CA ILE A 564 -54.84 -83.76 13.94
C ILE A 564 -53.51 -84.04 14.62
N LYS A 565 -53.24 -85.29 15.01
CA LYS A 565 -51.95 -85.71 15.59
C LYS A 565 -50.80 -85.55 14.60
N TYR A 566 -50.96 -86.01 13.36
CA TYR A 566 -49.93 -85.86 12.31
C TYR A 566 -49.66 -84.40 11.94
N LEU A 567 -50.70 -83.58 11.76
CA LEU A 567 -50.58 -82.15 11.49
C LEU A 567 -50.01 -81.38 12.71
N GLY A 568 -50.31 -81.83 13.93
CA GLY A 568 -49.73 -81.31 15.17
C GLY A 568 -48.25 -81.67 15.34
N GLU A 569 -47.85 -82.89 14.97
CA GLU A 569 -46.44 -83.31 14.92
C GLU A 569 -45.66 -82.54 13.84
N CYS A 570 -46.32 -82.12 12.76
CA CYS A 570 -45.78 -81.16 11.78
C CYS A 570 -45.76 -79.70 12.29
N GLN A 571 -46.40 -79.40 13.43
CA GLN A 571 -46.49 -78.07 14.03
C GLN A 571 -45.59 -77.91 15.28
N THR A 572 -45.19 -79.00 15.95
CA THR A 572 -44.40 -78.95 17.19
C THR A 572 -42.95 -78.48 16.95
N PRO A 573 -42.52 -77.33 17.52
CA PRO A 573 -41.10 -77.14 17.83
C PRO A 573 -40.70 -78.10 18.98
N LEU A 574 -39.42 -78.47 19.05
CA LEU A 574 -38.93 -79.33 20.15
C LEU A 574 -39.08 -78.59 21.50
N SER A 575 -39.77 -79.22 22.45
CA SER A 575 -40.00 -78.70 23.81
C SER A 575 -39.89 -79.82 24.86
N ALA A 576 -39.74 -79.46 26.14
CA ALA A 576 -38.91 -80.22 27.10
C ALA A 576 -39.65 -80.96 28.25
N GLU A 577 -40.89 -81.41 28.04
CA GLU A 577 -41.86 -81.65 29.14
C GLU A 577 -41.99 -83.11 29.66
N SER A 578 -41.09 -84.02 29.27
CA SER A 578 -41.36 -85.49 29.32
C SER A 578 -40.79 -86.29 30.52
N LEU A 579 -40.59 -85.71 31.72
CA LEU A 579 -39.75 -86.33 32.78
C LEU A 579 -40.37 -86.63 34.16
N GLU A 580 -41.57 -86.14 34.52
CA GLU A 580 -42.00 -86.18 35.94
C GLU A 580 -42.70 -87.47 36.41
N ALA A 581 -43.27 -88.27 35.50
CA ALA A 581 -44.14 -89.40 35.85
C ALA A 581 -43.53 -90.51 36.76
N PRO A 582 -42.25 -90.94 36.61
CA PRO A 582 -41.72 -92.09 37.35
C PRO A 582 -41.64 -91.89 38.87
N ARG A 583 -41.53 -90.65 39.34
CA ARG A 583 -41.07 -90.33 40.69
C ARG A 583 -42.06 -90.74 41.79
N LYS A 584 -43.37 -90.59 41.54
CA LYS A 584 -44.45 -90.88 42.51
C LYS A 584 -44.70 -92.37 42.76
N ALA A 585 -44.19 -93.26 41.89
CA ALA A 585 -44.41 -94.70 42.01
C ALA A 585 -43.56 -95.37 43.10
N LEU A 586 -42.45 -94.74 43.52
CA LEU A 586 -41.51 -95.33 44.49
C LEU A 586 -41.98 -95.18 45.95
N GLU A 587 -42.59 -94.04 46.28
CA GLU A 587 -42.89 -93.63 47.65
C GLU A 587 -43.93 -94.52 48.33
N ALA A 588 -44.97 -94.93 47.57
CA ALA A 588 -46.06 -95.79 48.06
C ALA A 588 -45.59 -97.18 48.54
N ARG A 589 -44.46 -97.67 48.03
CA ARG A 589 -43.96 -99.05 48.28
C ARG A 589 -43.16 -99.18 49.58
N ILE A 590 -42.78 -98.07 50.21
CA ILE A 590 -41.98 -98.05 51.46
C ILE A 590 -42.87 -98.27 52.69
N GLN A 591 -44.09 -97.70 52.70
CA GLN A 591 -44.98 -97.74 53.87
C GLN A 591 -45.49 -99.15 54.22
N THR A 592 -45.68 -100.03 53.22
CA THR A 592 -46.20 -101.39 53.42
C THR A 592 -45.29 -102.27 54.27
N ILE A 593 -43.96 -102.08 54.17
CA ILE A 593 -42.97 -102.94 54.84
C ILE A 593 -42.93 -102.66 56.35
N GLN A 594 -43.14 -101.42 56.77
CA GLN A 594 -43.06 -101.02 58.18
C GLN A 594 -44.15 -101.65 59.06
N GLN A 595 -45.29 -102.03 58.49
CA GLN A 595 -46.41 -102.63 59.24
C GLN A 595 -46.17 -104.10 59.62
N GLN A 596 -45.32 -104.83 58.89
CA GLN A 596 -45.10 -106.26 59.10
C GLN A 596 -44.14 -106.58 60.27
N LEU A 597 -43.33 -105.61 60.68
CA LEU A 597 -42.28 -105.80 61.69
C LEU A 597 -42.85 -105.93 63.12
N ASN A 598 -43.95 -105.21 63.42
CA ASN A 598 -44.51 -105.10 64.77
C ASN A 598 -45.29 -106.35 65.25
N HIS A 599 -45.44 -107.38 64.41
CA HIS A 599 -46.21 -108.58 64.77
C HIS A 599 -45.41 -109.63 65.55
N TRP A 600 -44.06 -109.56 65.50
CA TRP A 600 -43.20 -110.67 65.91
C TRP A 600 -42.68 -110.62 67.35
N THR A 601 -43.00 -109.58 68.13
CA THR A 601 -42.37 -109.30 69.43
C THR A 601 -42.96 -110.03 70.65
N ASP A 602 -44.21 -110.51 70.58
CA ASP A 602 -45.00 -110.73 71.81
C ASP A 602 -44.98 -112.17 72.37
N ALA A 603 -44.28 -113.13 71.74
CA ALA A 603 -44.52 -114.56 72.00
C ALA A 603 -43.27 -115.44 72.21
N LYS A 604 -42.75 -115.51 73.46
CA LYS A 604 -42.10 -116.73 74.02
C LYS A 604 -41.74 -116.65 75.52
N GLN A 605 -42.54 -117.29 76.39
CA GLN A 605 -42.19 -117.54 77.80
C GLN A 605 -42.82 -118.86 78.32
N SER A 606 -42.26 -119.60 79.29
CA SER A 606 -40.85 -119.65 79.75
C SER A 606 -40.65 -120.85 80.71
N ASP A 607 -40.34 -122.07 80.23
CA ASP A 607 -40.41 -123.30 81.06
C ASP A 607 -39.06 -123.90 81.53
N LYS A 608 -38.14 -122.99 81.92
CA LYS A 608 -37.28 -122.97 83.13
C LYS A 608 -36.86 -124.27 83.86
N ASN A 609 -36.73 -125.43 83.21
CA ASN A 609 -36.20 -126.64 83.86
C ASN A 609 -35.33 -127.53 82.94
N ILE A 610 -35.90 -128.46 82.17
CA ILE A 610 -35.17 -129.15 81.06
C ILE A 610 -34.67 -128.09 80.07
N ARG A 611 -35.49 -127.05 79.90
CA ARG A 611 -35.17 -125.80 79.22
C ARG A 611 -33.91 -125.09 79.73
N VAL A 612 -33.28 -125.41 80.86
CA VAL A 612 -32.00 -124.77 81.26
C VAL A 612 -30.80 -125.44 80.58
N ILE A 613 -30.78 -126.76 80.48
CA ILE A 613 -29.71 -127.48 79.74
C ILE A 613 -29.98 -127.39 78.23
N MET A 614 -31.25 -127.37 77.82
CA MET A 614 -31.61 -126.96 76.47
C MET A 614 -31.38 -125.47 76.24
N GLU A 615 -31.55 -124.55 77.19
CA GLU A 615 -31.15 -123.13 77.01
C GLU A 615 -29.64 -123.02 76.90
N GLU A 616 -28.83 -123.74 77.67
CA GLU A 616 -27.37 -123.69 77.51
C GLU A 616 -26.93 -124.27 76.15
N LEU A 617 -27.58 -125.34 75.67
CA LEU A 617 -27.30 -125.93 74.36
C LEU A 617 -27.82 -125.05 73.21
N ASP A 618 -29.08 -124.61 73.28
CA ASP A 618 -29.74 -123.70 72.33
C ASP A 618 -29.06 -122.32 72.33
N HIS A 619 -28.47 -121.88 73.45
CA HIS A 619 -27.69 -120.65 73.56
C HIS A 619 -26.32 -120.82 72.90
N ARG A 620 -25.68 -122.00 73.00
CA ARG A 620 -24.45 -122.29 72.27
C ARG A 620 -24.68 -122.52 70.78
N THR A 621 -25.79 -123.14 70.37
CA THR A 621 -26.16 -123.19 68.94
C THR A 621 -26.61 -121.82 68.43
N ALA A 622 -27.34 -121.02 69.21
CA ALA A 622 -27.69 -119.65 68.83
C ALA A 622 -26.49 -118.70 68.85
N GLU A 623 -25.46 -118.94 69.67
CA GLU A 623 -24.17 -118.27 69.56
C GLU A 623 -23.44 -118.69 68.28
N LEU A 624 -23.43 -119.99 67.94
CA LEU A 624 -22.87 -120.47 66.67
C LEU A 624 -23.62 -119.88 65.47
N ASP A 625 -24.95 -119.91 65.46
CA ASP A 625 -25.80 -119.30 64.42
C ASP A 625 -25.58 -117.78 64.34
N LYS A 626 -25.37 -117.11 65.49
CA LYS A 626 -25.05 -115.68 65.54
C LYS A 626 -23.65 -115.38 65.01
N MET A 627 -22.66 -116.24 65.28
CA MET A 627 -21.32 -116.13 64.70
C MET A 627 -21.35 -116.44 63.20
N GLN A 628 -22.13 -117.43 62.78
CA GLN A 628 -22.36 -117.77 61.38
C GLN A 628 -23.04 -116.61 60.65
N LEU A 629 -24.10 -116.02 61.20
CA LEU A 629 -24.74 -114.78 60.71
C LEU A 629 -23.77 -113.58 60.66
N MET A 630 -22.78 -113.53 61.54
CA MET A 630 -21.75 -112.49 61.54
C MET A 630 -20.71 -112.72 60.43
N ILE A 631 -20.32 -113.97 60.19
CA ILE A 631 -19.48 -114.37 59.05
C ILE A 631 -20.25 -114.07 57.74
N ASP A 632 -21.49 -114.54 57.61
CA ASP A 632 -22.42 -114.24 56.52
C ASP A 632 -22.60 -112.73 56.29
N PHE A 633 -22.55 -111.91 57.33
CA PHE A 633 -22.59 -110.45 57.23
C PHE A 633 -21.26 -109.89 56.73
N TYR A 634 -20.13 -110.33 57.27
CA TYR A 634 -18.81 -109.87 56.85
C TYR A 634 -18.45 -110.30 55.42
N GLU A 635 -18.76 -111.52 55.00
CA GLU A 635 -18.57 -111.98 53.60
C GLU A 635 -19.40 -111.14 52.61
N LYS A 636 -20.65 -110.80 52.97
CA LYS A 636 -21.51 -109.93 52.14
C LYS A 636 -21.04 -108.48 52.15
N PHE A 637 -20.54 -107.98 53.29
CA PHE A 637 -19.96 -106.64 53.40
C PHE A 637 -18.63 -106.53 52.64
N GLU A 638 -17.80 -107.56 52.69
CA GLU A 638 -16.53 -107.66 51.96
C GLU A 638 -16.76 -107.73 50.45
N SER A 639 -17.74 -108.52 49.97
CA SER A 639 -18.09 -108.51 48.54
C SER A 639 -18.63 -107.15 48.07
N LEU A 640 -19.44 -106.47 48.89
CA LEU A 640 -19.86 -105.10 48.62
C LEU A 640 -18.67 -104.12 48.58
N LEU A 641 -17.72 -104.23 49.53
CA LEU A 641 -16.53 -103.40 49.59
C LEU A 641 -15.64 -103.58 48.35
N HIS A 642 -15.46 -104.82 47.88
CA HIS A 642 -14.77 -105.10 46.62
C HIS A 642 -15.46 -104.38 45.44
N THR A 643 -16.79 -104.47 45.29
CA THR A 643 -17.49 -103.75 44.20
C THR A 643 -17.37 -102.22 44.29
N GLN A 644 -17.20 -101.66 45.50
CA GLN A 644 -16.93 -100.22 45.68
C GLN A 644 -15.50 -99.85 45.29
N ILE A 645 -14.52 -100.73 45.57
CA ILE A 645 -13.13 -100.57 45.13
C ILE A 645 -13.03 -100.64 43.60
N ASP A 646 -13.70 -101.62 42.97
CA ASP A 646 -13.76 -101.75 41.50
C ASP A 646 -14.39 -100.51 40.85
N HIS A 647 -15.49 -99.99 41.41
CA HIS A 647 -16.12 -98.77 40.90
C HIS A 647 -15.22 -97.53 41.06
N ALA A 648 -14.49 -97.41 42.18
CA ALA A 648 -13.51 -96.35 42.35
C ALA A 648 -12.38 -96.45 41.32
N ALA A 649 -11.87 -97.66 41.04
CA ALA A 649 -10.82 -97.90 40.05
C ALA A 649 -11.25 -97.49 38.62
N ASP A 650 -12.47 -97.84 38.21
CA ASP A 650 -13.07 -97.43 36.93
C ASP A 650 -13.18 -95.90 36.81
N MET A 651 -13.59 -95.22 37.89
CA MET A 651 -13.68 -93.76 37.94
C MET A 651 -12.29 -93.08 37.88
N TYR A 652 -11.27 -93.66 38.51
CA TYR A 652 -9.88 -93.17 38.39
C TYR A 652 -9.31 -93.38 36.98
N GLY A 653 -9.53 -94.54 36.36
CA GLY A 653 -9.06 -94.80 34.99
C GLY A 653 -9.63 -93.82 33.96
N LYS A 654 -10.92 -93.49 34.07
CA LYS A 654 -11.57 -92.46 33.23
C LYS A 654 -11.02 -91.05 33.45
N LEU A 655 -10.61 -90.73 34.68
CA LEU A 655 -9.94 -89.46 34.98
C LEU A 655 -8.55 -89.40 34.36
N GLU A 656 -7.79 -90.51 34.42
CA GLU A 656 -6.46 -90.64 33.84
C GLU A 656 -6.49 -90.60 32.30
N GLU A 657 -7.51 -91.17 31.64
CA GLU A 657 -7.71 -91.06 30.19
C GLU A 657 -8.01 -89.61 29.74
N GLN A 658 -8.83 -88.87 30.50
CA GLN A 658 -9.07 -87.44 30.22
C GLN A 658 -7.86 -86.55 30.50
N GLN A 659 -7.06 -86.87 31.53
CA GLN A 659 -5.84 -86.14 31.85
C GLN A 659 -4.76 -86.42 30.80
N SER A 660 -4.58 -87.70 30.42
CA SER A 660 -3.58 -88.11 29.43
C SER A 660 -3.89 -87.60 28.03
N SER A 661 -5.13 -87.60 27.56
CA SER A 661 -5.47 -86.98 26.26
C SER A 661 -5.16 -85.47 26.23
N LYS A 662 -5.43 -84.72 27.30
CA LYS A 662 -5.14 -83.27 27.37
C LYS A 662 -3.65 -82.95 27.55
N VAL A 663 -2.88 -83.82 28.21
CA VAL A 663 -1.46 -83.59 28.53
C VAL A 663 -0.53 -84.21 27.48
N PHE A 664 -0.86 -85.37 26.93
CA PHE A 664 0.00 -86.20 26.08
C PHE A 664 -0.45 -86.36 24.63
N ASP A 665 -1.57 -85.77 24.17
CA ASP A 665 -1.81 -85.64 22.73
C ASP A 665 -1.03 -84.44 22.14
N PRO A 666 0.08 -84.66 21.40
CA PRO A 666 0.78 -83.58 20.73
C PRO A 666 -0.06 -82.96 19.61
N SER A 667 -1.05 -83.66 19.04
CA SER A 667 -1.91 -83.14 17.97
C SER A 667 -2.69 -81.92 18.44
N TYR A 668 -3.23 -81.94 19.67
CA TYR A 668 -3.94 -80.80 20.26
C TYR A 668 -3.01 -79.60 20.46
N LYS A 669 -1.83 -79.81 21.07
CA LYS A 669 -0.83 -78.76 21.31
C LYS A 669 -0.34 -78.13 20.00
N HIS A 670 0.01 -78.94 19.02
CA HIS A 670 0.56 -78.45 17.75
C HIS A 670 -0.48 -77.70 16.90
N LYS A 671 -1.77 -78.08 16.98
CA LYS A 671 -2.88 -77.29 16.40
C LYS A 671 -3.03 -75.92 17.07
N HIS A 672 -2.86 -75.85 18.40
CA HIS A 672 -2.94 -74.59 19.14
C HIS A 672 -1.74 -73.68 18.87
N GLU A 673 -0.53 -74.24 18.79
CA GLU A 673 0.68 -73.54 18.34
C GLU A 673 0.51 -72.98 16.91
N ALA A 674 0.01 -73.80 15.97
CA ALA A 674 -0.26 -73.37 14.60
C ALA A 674 -1.33 -72.26 14.53
N HIS A 675 -2.33 -72.27 15.41
CA HIS A 675 -3.30 -71.17 15.53
C HIS A 675 -2.63 -69.87 15.99
N ILE A 676 -1.87 -69.93 17.10
CA ILE A 676 -1.18 -68.77 17.66
C ILE A 676 -0.13 -68.22 16.67
N GLN A 677 0.63 -69.08 15.98
CA GLN A 677 1.52 -68.66 14.90
C GLN A 677 0.75 -68.04 13.73
N GLY A 678 -0.40 -68.62 13.36
CA GLY A 678 -1.28 -68.06 12.33
C GLY A 678 -1.77 -66.65 12.68
N GLU A 679 -2.06 -66.37 13.95
CA GLU A 679 -2.43 -65.04 14.43
C GLU A 679 -1.24 -64.10 14.55
N MET A 680 -0.11 -64.53 15.11
CA MET A 680 1.15 -63.78 15.11
C MET A 680 1.55 -63.33 13.70
N ASN A 681 1.42 -64.21 12.70
CA ASN A 681 1.75 -63.90 11.32
C ASN A 681 0.75 -62.91 10.69
N LYS A 682 -0.56 -63.00 11.03
CA LYS A 682 -1.54 -61.96 10.64
C LYS A 682 -1.17 -60.61 11.25
N TYR A 683 -0.91 -60.55 12.56
CA TYR A 683 -0.55 -59.30 13.25
C TYR A 683 0.76 -58.71 12.73
N THR A 684 1.79 -59.53 12.53
CA THR A 684 3.08 -59.09 11.95
C THR A 684 2.87 -58.45 10.58
N ASN A 685 2.05 -59.07 9.73
CA ASN A 685 1.73 -58.54 8.40
C ASN A 685 0.90 -57.24 8.47
N THR A 686 -0.07 -57.12 9.37
CA THR A 686 -0.84 -55.87 9.53
C THR A 686 0.02 -54.74 10.09
N PHE A 687 0.88 -55.01 11.08
CA PHE A 687 1.83 -54.01 11.59
C PHE A 687 2.83 -53.57 10.51
N ALA A 688 3.38 -54.49 9.72
CA ALA A 688 4.25 -54.14 8.59
C ALA A 688 3.52 -53.25 7.56
N SER A 689 2.26 -53.57 7.24
CA SER A 689 1.44 -52.75 6.34
C SER A 689 1.15 -51.36 6.91
N LEU A 690 0.85 -51.25 8.21
CA LEU A 690 0.59 -49.97 8.88
C LEU A 690 1.85 -49.11 8.97
N ILE A 691 3.02 -49.69 9.22
CA ILE A 691 4.31 -49.00 9.17
C ILE A 691 4.57 -48.47 7.76
N ALA A 692 4.38 -49.28 6.72
CA ALA A 692 4.58 -48.84 5.33
C ALA A 692 3.62 -47.70 4.90
N VAL A 693 2.38 -47.68 5.41
CA VAL A 693 1.45 -46.55 5.23
C VAL A 693 1.96 -45.31 5.96
N ARG A 694 2.35 -45.44 7.24
CA ARG A 694 2.87 -44.33 8.05
C ARG A 694 4.15 -43.72 7.47
N GLU A 695 5.07 -44.53 6.96
CA GLU A 695 6.29 -44.06 6.29
C GLU A 695 5.96 -43.30 5.00
N LYS A 696 4.99 -43.78 4.21
CA LYS A 696 4.51 -43.09 3.00
C LYS A 696 3.83 -41.76 3.34
N GLU A 697 3.03 -41.71 4.39
CA GLU A 697 2.39 -40.47 4.87
C GLU A 697 3.42 -39.48 5.41
N ALA A 698 4.41 -39.93 6.18
CA ALA A 698 5.52 -39.10 6.63
C ALA A 698 6.35 -38.55 5.44
N ALA A 699 6.59 -39.37 4.42
CA ALA A 699 7.25 -38.93 3.19
C ALA A 699 6.43 -37.88 2.42
N ASN A 700 5.10 -38.03 2.34
CA ASN A 700 4.20 -37.04 1.74
C ASN A 700 4.22 -35.72 2.54
N VAL A 701 4.11 -35.77 3.87
CA VAL A 701 4.20 -34.57 4.73
C VAL A 701 5.54 -33.87 4.58
N ALA A 702 6.65 -34.62 4.49
CA ALA A 702 7.98 -34.06 4.22
C ALA A 702 8.11 -33.49 2.79
N ALA A 703 7.35 -33.98 1.81
CA ALA A 703 7.30 -33.38 0.47
C ALA A 703 6.51 -32.06 0.50
N TYR A 704 5.32 -32.05 1.11
CA TYR A 704 4.48 -30.86 1.23
C TYR A 704 5.13 -29.73 2.05
N ARG A 705 5.90 -30.07 3.10
CA ARG A 705 6.71 -29.07 3.82
C ARG A 705 7.74 -28.41 2.91
N ARG A 706 8.53 -29.18 2.13
CA ARG A 706 9.50 -28.60 1.20
C ARG A 706 8.87 -27.72 0.13
N THR A 707 7.70 -28.08 -0.41
CA THR A 707 7.00 -27.21 -1.36
C THR A 707 6.44 -25.95 -0.69
N SER A 708 6.01 -26.03 0.58
CA SER A 708 5.59 -24.88 1.38
C SER A 708 6.76 -23.94 1.70
N GLU A 709 7.91 -24.51 2.08
CA GLU A 709 9.17 -23.78 2.33
C GLU A 709 9.64 -23.06 1.05
N GLN A 710 9.59 -23.74 -0.10
CA GLN A 710 9.89 -23.15 -1.41
C GLN A 710 8.91 -22.04 -1.80
N GLN A 711 7.61 -22.20 -1.53
CA GLN A 711 6.61 -21.15 -1.81
C GLN A 711 6.78 -19.94 -0.89
N LEU A 712 7.11 -20.12 0.39
CA LEU A 712 7.39 -19.03 1.32
C LEU A 712 8.64 -18.23 0.91
N GLU A 713 9.71 -18.92 0.49
CA GLU A 713 10.90 -18.26 -0.05
C GLU A 713 10.59 -17.48 -1.35
N HIS A 714 9.76 -18.04 -2.23
CA HIS A 714 9.34 -17.35 -3.46
C HIS A 714 8.45 -16.13 -3.18
N ILE A 715 7.61 -16.17 -2.13
CA ILE A 715 6.82 -15.04 -1.66
C ILE A 715 7.75 -13.97 -1.08
N ARG A 716 8.69 -14.33 -0.19
CA ARG A 716 9.69 -13.42 0.36
C ARG A 716 10.45 -12.67 -0.76
N GLN A 717 10.89 -13.39 -1.79
CA GLN A 717 11.59 -12.80 -2.94
C GLN A 717 10.70 -11.93 -3.85
N LEU A 718 9.37 -12.03 -3.74
CA LEU A 718 8.44 -11.12 -4.41
C LEU A 718 8.17 -9.89 -3.54
N GLU A 719 8.05 -10.05 -2.22
CA GLU A 719 7.95 -8.93 -1.26
C GLU A 719 9.20 -8.04 -1.27
N GLU A 720 10.39 -8.65 -1.34
CA GLU A 720 11.69 -7.96 -1.41
C GLU A 720 11.85 -7.20 -2.74
N ARG A 721 11.34 -7.76 -3.86
CA ARG A 721 11.24 -7.04 -5.15
C ARG A 721 10.20 -5.92 -5.12
N SER A 722 9.04 -6.12 -4.49
CA SER A 722 7.99 -5.11 -4.38
C SER A 722 8.52 -3.85 -3.69
N LYS A 723 9.16 -4.03 -2.52
CA LYS A 723 9.81 -2.93 -1.77
C LYS A 723 10.87 -2.21 -2.60
N SER A 724 11.73 -2.94 -3.30
CA SER A 724 12.76 -2.32 -4.15
C SER A 724 12.16 -1.56 -5.36
N LEU A 725 10.98 -1.94 -5.85
CA LEU A 725 10.24 -1.20 -6.87
C LEU A 725 9.52 0.02 -6.27
N GLU A 726 8.95 -0.11 -5.07
CA GLU A 726 8.34 0.99 -4.29
C GLU A 726 9.38 2.09 -4.01
N GLU A 727 10.55 1.74 -3.47
CA GLU A 727 11.70 2.64 -3.26
C GLU A 727 12.15 3.34 -4.56
N GLN A 728 12.15 2.62 -5.70
CA GLN A 728 12.50 3.20 -6.99
C GLN A 728 11.43 4.17 -7.51
N VAL A 729 10.14 3.91 -7.26
CA VAL A 729 9.04 4.82 -7.60
C VAL A 729 9.14 6.10 -6.76
N GLU A 730 9.33 5.99 -5.44
CA GLU A 730 9.56 7.14 -4.56
C GLU A 730 10.77 7.98 -5.02
N GLU A 731 11.86 7.34 -5.44
CA GLU A 731 13.03 8.04 -5.98
C GLU A 731 12.71 8.80 -7.29
N LYS A 732 11.86 8.24 -8.17
CA LYS A 732 11.44 8.94 -9.39
C LYS A 732 10.45 10.05 -9.10
N GLU A 733 9.51 9.86 -8.18
CA GLU A 733 8.54 10.89 -7.80
C GLU A 733 9.22 12.09 -7.13
N ALA A 734 10.19 11.86 -6.24
CA ALA A 734 11.01 12.91 -5.65
C ALA A 734 11.79 13.71 -6.72
N LYS A 735 12.38 13.01 -7.71
CA LYS A 735 13.06 13.65 -8.85
C LYS A 735 12.09 14.43 -9.73
N MET A 736 10.91 13.90 -10.05
CA MET A 736 9.87 14.59 -10.81
C MET A 736 9.39 15.86 -10.10
N TRP A 737 9.21 15.81 -8.78
CA TRP A 737 8.85 16.98 -7.97
C TRP A 737 9.97 18.04 -8.00
N GLN A 738 11.23 17.63 -7.85
CA GLN A 738 12.38 18.52 -7.93
C GLN A 738 12.49 19.19 -9.31
N THR A 739 12.33 18.44 -10.41
CA THR A 739 12.34 19.01 -11.77
C THR A 739 11.14 19.92 -12.01
N SER A 740 9.95 19.56 -11.53
CA SER A 740 8.75 20.40 -11.66
C SER A 740 8.94 21.74 -10.93
N ARG A 741 9.48 21.72 -9.71
CA ARG A 741 9.82 22.93 -8.95
C ARG A 741 10.91 23.76 -9.62
N SER A 742 11.88 23.13 -10.27
CA SER A 742 12.89 23.83 -11.07
C SER A 742 12.28 24.49 -12.32
N ILE A 743 11.30 23.86 -12.97
CA ILE A 743 10.57 24.43 -14.12
C ILE A 743 9.72 25.62 -13.67
N GLU A 744 9.01 25.51 -12.54
CA GLU A 744 8.21 26.61 -11.97
C GLU A 744 9.09 27.83 -11.65
N ASN A 745 10.24 27.62 -10.99
CA ASN A 745 11.23 28.68 -10.72
C ASN A 745 11.76 29.33 -12.01
N LEU A 746 12.05 28.53 -13.04
CA LEU A 746 12.49 29.05 -14.33
C LEU A 746 11.37 29.83 -15.05
N ARG A 747 10.10 29.40 -14.92
CA ARG A 747 8.96 30.14 -15.49
C ARG A 747 8.81 31.51 -14.84
N PHE A 748 8.89 31.61 -13.50
CA PHE A 748 8.93 32.89 -12.80
C PHE A 748 10.09 33.78 -13.25
N SER A 749 11.30 33.22 -13.45
CA SER A 749 12.44 33.98 -13.97
C SER A 749 12.25 34.46 -15.40
N VAL A 750 11.51 33.73 -16.24
CA VAL A 750 11.16 34.15 -17.61
C VAL A 750 10.05 35.21 -17.59
N GLU A 751 9.05 35.10 -16.71
CA GLU A 751 8.00 36.10 -16.51
C GLU A 751 8.58 37.44 -16.04
N ASP A 752 9.52 37.43 -15.10
CA ASP A 752 10.22 38.63 -14.63
C ASP A 752 11.12 39.26 -15.72
N LEU A 753 11.91 38.45 -16.44
CA LEU A 753 12.70 38.95 -17.57
C LEU A 753 11.83 39.51 -18.71
N GLN A 754 10.65 38.94 -18.96
CA GLN A 754 9.67 39.50 -19.90
C GLN A 754 9.12 40.84 -19.43
N TYR A 755 8.82 40.99 -18.14
CA TYR A 755 8.42 42.26 -17.55
C TYR A 755 9.51 43.32 -17.73
N GLN A 756 10.75 43.03 -17.32
CA GLN A 756 11.91 43.93 -17.50
C GLN A 756 12.12 44.32 -18.98
N CYS A 757 12.02 43.35 -19.91
CA CYS A 757 12.13 43.63 -21.33
C CYS A 757 10.98 44.50 -21.88
N SER A 758 9.80 44.44 -21.27
CA SER A 758 8.67 45.32 -21.63
C SER A 758 8.87 46.75 -21.12
N GLU A 759 9.36 46.91 -19.89
CA GLU A 759 9.68 48.21 -19.29
C GLU A 759 10.81 48.92 -20.06
N LEU A 760 11.90 48.20 -20.37
CA LEU A 760 13.00 48.73 -21.18
C LEU A 760 12.54 49.14 -22.59
N ARG A 761 11.54 48.46 -23.17
CA ARG A 761 10.97 48.82 -24.47
C ARG A 761 10.17 50.12 -24.40
N VAL A 762 9.29 50.27 -23.41
CA VAL A 762 8.54 51.53 -23.20
C VAL A 762 9.48 52.69 -22.92
N ASN A 763 10.54 52.47 -22.14
CA ASN A 763 11.58 53.47 -21.89
C ASN A 763 12.37 53.83 -23.18
N LEU A 764 12.63 52.86 -24.07
CA LEU A 764 13.24 53.11 -25.37
C LEU A 764 12.31 53.97 -26.26
N GLU A 765 11.04 53.58 -26.40
CA GLU A 765 10.03 54.33 -27.16
C GLU A 765 9.85 55.78 -26.64
N HIS A 766 9.91 55.97 -25.32
CA HIS A 766 9.91 57.31 -24.71
C HIS A 766 11.18 58.10 -25.03
N SER A 767 12.36 57.46 -25.03
CA SER A 767 13.61 58.10 -25.42
C SER A 767 13.64 58.48 -26.91
N GLU A 768 13.08 57.65 -27.80
CA GLU A 768 13.02 57.90 -29.23
C GLU A 768 12.07 59.06 -29.57
N THR A 769 10.91 59.12 -28.91
CA THR A 769 9.97 60.25 -29.04
C THR A 769 10.58 61.55 -28.53
N TYR A 770 11.23 61.55 -27.36
CA TYR A 770 11.95 62.73 -26.86
C TYR A 770 13.10 63.18 -27.78
N ILE A 771 13.86 62.24 -28.34
CA ILE A 771 14.90 62.54 -29.34
C ILE A 771 14.30 63.09 -30.64
N ALA A 772 13.11 62.64 -31.05
CA ALA A 772 12.40 63.19 -32.21
C ALA A 772 11.94 64.65 -31.97
N GLU A 773 11.45 64.96 -30.77
CA GLU A 773 11.10 66.33 -30.35
C GLU A 773 12.33 67.24 -30.34
N LEU A 774 13.44 66.81 -29.71
CA LEU A 774 14.72 67.53 -29.73
C LEU A 774 15.21 67.79 -31.16
N ARG A 775 15.14 66.79 -32.05
CA ARG A 775 15.50 66.93 -33.47
C ARG A 775 14.61 67.92 -34.20
N ASN A 776 13.32 68.01 -33.89
CA ASN A 776 12.41 68.96 -34.51
C ASN A 776 12.66 70.39 -33.99
N MET A 777 12.80 70.58 -32.69
CA MET A 777 13.21 71.87 -32.11
C MET A 777 14.56 72.37 -32.66
N ALA A 778 15.51 71.46 -32.93
CA ALA A 778 16.78 71.81 -33.57
C ALA A 778 16.61 72.26 -35.03
N LYS A 779 15.76 71.58 -35.83
CA LYS A 779 15.41 72.01 -37.19
C LYS A 779 14.75 73.39 -37.19
N ASP A 780 13.81 73.63 -36.29
CA ASP A 780 13.06 74.89 -36.24
C ASP A 780 13.94 76.06 -35.76
N LYS A 781 14.84 75.83 -34.80
CA LYS A 781 15.90 76.80 -34.47
C LYS A 781 16.84 77.07 -35.65
N SER A 782 17.16 76.07 -36.48
CA SER A 782 17.95 76.30 -37.70
C SER A 782 17.22 77.21 -38.69
N LYS A 783 15.92 76.97 -38.95
CA LYS A 783 15.10 77.83 -39.81
C LYS A 783 15.11 79.27 -39.33
N LEU A 784 14.85 79.49 -38.03
CA LEU A 784 14.85 80.83 -37.42
C LEU A 784 16.23 81.52 -37.52
N LEU A 785 17.33 80.78 -37.36
CA LEU A 785 18.69 81.32 -37.55
C LEU A 785 19.00 81.64 -39.01
N ASP A 786 18.47 80.87 -39.96
CA ASP A 786 18.63 81.15 -41.39
C ASP A 786 17.75 82.33 -41.84
N GLU A 787 16.54 82.45 -41.31
CA GLU A 787 15.67 83.64 -41.43
C GLU A 787 16.34 84.89 -40.84
N GLU A 788 16.96 84.80 -39.65
CA GLU A 788 17.75 85.90 -39.07
C GLU A 788 18.89 86.31 -40.00
N LYS A 789 19.70 85.36 -40.51
CA LYS A 789 20.77 85.63 -41.48
C LYS A 789 20.24 86.29 -42.75
N HIS A 790 19.08 85.87 -43.25
CA HIS A 790 18.45 86.44 -44.44
C HIS A 790 17.95 87.88 -44.19
N LEU A 791 17.38 88.18 -43.03
CA LEU A 791 16.98 89.53 -42.64
C LEU A 791 18.20 90.43 -42.42
N ARG A 792 19.22 89.93 -41.71
CA ARG A 792 20.48 90.61 -41.44
C ARG A 792 21.20 91.01 -42.73
N ARG A 793 21.26 90.09 -43.71
CA ARG A 793 21.83 90.37 -45.04
C ARG A 793 21.05 91.45 -45.80
N LYS A 794 19.72 91.46 -45.73
CA LYS A 794 18.92 92.54 -46.34
C LYS A 794 19.21 93.90 -45.70
N VAL A 795 19.29 93.96 -44.37
CA VAL A 795 19.63 95.20 -43.64
C VAL A 795 21.06 95.65 -43.96
N GLU A 796 21.99 94.70 -44.14
CA GLU A 796 23.36 94.97 -44.56
C GLU A 796 23.43 95.47 -46.03
N GLU A 797 22.71 94.85 -46.96
CA GLU A 797 22.55 95.30 -48.36
C GLU A 797 21.89 96.69 -48.46
N GLU A 798 20.88 96.97 -47.62
CA GLU A 798 20.23 98.28 -47.51
C GLU A 798 21.17 99.33 -46.91
N TYR A 799 21.90 98.98 -45.85
CA TYR A 799 22.91 99.85 -45.23
C TYR A 799 24.02 100.19 -46.21
N ASP A 800 24.58 99.21 -46.92
CA ASP A 800 25.63 99.42 -47.91
C ASP A 800 25.10 100.22 -49.12
N GLY A 801 23.85 99.97 -49.53
CA GLY A 801 23.15 100.76 -50.56
C GLY A 801 22.87 102.20 -50.13
N MET A 802 22.65 102.47 -48.84
CA MET A 802 22.50 103.82 -48.28
C MET A 802 23.87 104.51 -48.12
N LYS A 803 24.87 103.77 -47.67
CA LYS A 803 26.25 104.21 -47.49
C LYS A 803 26.88 104.62 -48.82
N ARG A 804 26.76 103.82 -49.88
CA ARG A 804 27.26 104.17 -51.23
C ARG A 804 26.63 105.46 -51.77
N LYS A 805 25.35 105.74 -51.47
CA LYS A 805 24.70 107.02 -51.80
C LYS A 805 25.27 108.17 -50.98
N TRP A 806 25.51 107.95 -49.68
CA TRP A 806 26.12 108.93 -48.80
C TRP A 806 27.57 109.24 -49.20
N ASP A 807 28.39 108.23 -49.50
CA ASP A 807 29.78 108.38 -49.96
C ASP A 807 29.82 109.20 -51.27
N MET A 808 28.94 108.90 -52.24
CA MET A 808 28.80 109.64 -53.51
C MET A 808 28.43 111.11 -53.29
N LEU A 809 27.47 111.40 -52.39
CA LEU A 809 27.12 112.76 -52.00
C LEU A 809 28.24 113.46 -51.22
N SER A 810 28.99 112.72 -50.40
CA SER A 810 30.05 113.23 -49.55
C SER A 810 31.35 113.53 -50.30
N GLN A 811 31.62 112.84 -51.41
CA GLN A 811 32.81 113.06 -52.24
C GLN A 811 32.65 114.21 -53.25
N GLY A 812 31.46 114.82 -53.33
CA GLY A 812 31.20 115.97 -54.21
C GLY A 812 30.88 115.59 -55.66
N GLU A 813 30.82 114.31 -55.99
CA GLU A 813 30.38 113.79 -57.30
C GLU A 813 28.85 113.84 -57.44
N ASN A 814 28.26 115.01 -57.16
CA ASN A 814 26.84 115.26 -57.38
C ASN A 814 26.63 115.70 -58.85
N PRO A 815 26.08 114.85 -59.73
CA PRO A 815 25.97 115.18 -61.17
C PRO A 815 25.14 116.45 -61.43
N ALA A 816 24.15 116.74 -60.57
CA ALA A 816 23.34 117.95 -60.67
C ALA A 816 24.14 119.24 -60.39
N GLU A 817 25.21 119.19 -59.60
CA GLU A 817 26.09 120.35 -59.43
C GLU A 817 27.01 120.56 -60.64
N ASP A 818 27.49 119.47 -61.25
CA ASP A 818 28.43 119.54 -62.38
C ASP A 818 27.77 119.91 -63.71
N GLU A 819 26.45 119.81 -63.79
CA GLU A 819 25.65 120.46 -64.84
C GLU A 819 25.48 121.96 -64.54
N LEU A 820 25.08 122.34 -63.31
CA LEU A 820 24.97 123.75 -62.89
C LEU A 820 26.28 124.56 -63.07
N LYS A 821 27.43 123.94 -62.77
CA LYS A 821 28.76 124.56 -62.93
C LYS A 821 29.01 124.94 -64.39
N LYS A 822 28.64 124.09 -65.36
CA LYS A 822 28.82 124.33 -66.80
C LYS A 822 27.92 125.45 -67.32
N GLU A 823 26.63 125.44 -66.96
CA GLU A 823 25.70 126.52 -67.32
C GLU A 823 26.19 127.89 -66.84
N CYS A 824 26.79 127.95 -65.64
CA CYS A 824 27.38 129.18 -65.10
C CYS A 824 28.63 129.66 -65.86
N GLU A 825 29.39 128.79 -66.53
CA GLU A 825 30.56 129.17 -67.33
C GLU A 825 30.16 129.71 -68.70
N ASP A 826 29.20 129.07 -69.38
CA ASP A 826 28.69 129.52 -70.68
C ASP A 826 28.05 130.92 -70.59
N LEU A 827 27.24 131.16 -69.54
CA LEU A 827 26.65 132.48 -69.27
C LEU A 827 27.73 133.55 -69.01
N ARG A 828 28.83 133.19 -68.35
CA ARG A 828 29.98 134.11 -68.12
C ARG A 828 30.78 134.40 -69.39
N ALA A 829 30.81 133.49 -70.36
CA ALA A 829 31.52 133.68 -71.63
C ALA A 829 30.87 134.78 -72.50
N LEU A 830 29.54 134.82 -72.55
CA LEU A 830 28.75 135.75 -73.37
C LEU A 830 29.03 137.24 -73.08
N LEU A 831 29.39 137.58 -71.84
CA LEU A 831 29.56 138.97 -71.37
C LEU A 831 30.94 139.57 -71.70
N LYS A 832 31.92 138.76 -72.12
CA LYS A 832 33.31 139.21 -72.36
C LYS A 832 33.47 139.92 -73.71
N CYS A 833 34.45 140.82 -73.81
CA CYS A 833 34.78 141.60 -75.00
C CYS A 833 35.08 140.70 -76.22
N SER A 834 34.46 140.99 -77.36
CA SER A 834 34.67 140.23 -78.61
C SER A 834 36.10 140.30 -79.15
N ALA A 835 36.84 141.38 -78.85
CA ALA A 835 38.20 141.59 -79.35
C ALA A 835 39.29 140.90 -78.50
N CYS A 836 39.18 140.92 -77.16
CA CYS A 836 40.21 140.33 -76.26
C CYS A 836 39.76 139.08 -75.48
N LYS A 837 38.46 138.76 -75.49
CA LYS A 837 37.81 137.65 -74.73
C LYS A 837 38.07 137.60 -73.22
N ASN A 838 38.81 138.55 -72.64
CA ASN A 838 39.20 138.54 -71.24
C ASN A 838 38.37 139.53 -70.40
N ASN A 839 38.37 140.81 -70.79
CA ASN A 839 37.70 141.89 -70.06
C ASN A 839 36.25 142.09 -70.53
N PHE A 840 35.36 142.52 -69.63
CA PHE A 840 33.94 142.76 -69.94
C PHE A 840 33.73 143.93 -70.92
N ARG A 841 32.59 143.92 -71.62
CA ARG A 841 32.20 145.01 -72.54
C ARG A 841 31.83 146.26 -71.72
N ARG A 842 32.47 147.40 -72.01
CA ARG A 842 32.34 148.69 -71.29
C ARG A 842 32.19 149.92 -72.19
N ARG A 843 32.41 149.80 -73.51
CA ARG A 843 32.24 150.89 -74.49
C ARG A 843 31.57 150.39 -75.77
N LEU A 844 30.79 151.25 -76.41
CA LEU A 844 30.11 151.02 -77.69
C LEU A 844 30.55 152.04 -78.74
N LEU A 845 30.52 151.63 -80.01
CA LEU A 845 30.73 152.51 -81.16
C LEU A 845 29.38 152.90 -81.77
N ALA A 846 28.93 154.14 -81.56
CA ALA A 846 27.59 154.61 -81.92
C ALA A 846 27.27 154.49 -83.42
N ARG A 847 28.29 154.39 -84.29
CA ARG A 847 28.14 154.21 -85.74
C ARG A 847 27.90 152.77 -86.19
N CYS A 848 28.18 151.77 -85.35
CA CYS A 848 28.01 150.35 -85.70
C CYS A 848 27.53 149.45 -84.54
N MET A 849 27.19 150.02 -83.39
CA MET A 849 26.68 149.40 -82.15
C MET A 849 27.49 148.24 -81.52
N HIS A 850 28.60 147.82 -82.13
CA HIS A 850 29.52 146.85 -81.54
C HIS A 850 30.09 147.34 -80.19
N THR A 851 30.10 146.43 -79.20
CA THR A 851 30.53 146.68 -77.82
C THR A 851 31.80 145.91 -77.47
N PHE A 852 32.73 146.59 -76.80
CA PHE A 852 34.08 146.11 -76.48
C PHE A 852 34.50 146.55 -75.07
N CYS A 853 35.61 146.04 -74.54
CA CYS A 853 36.23 146.62 -73.36
C CYS A 853 36.85 148.00 -73.68
N GLU A 854 37.04 148.78 -72.62
CA GLU A 854 37.68 150.10 -72.59
C GLU A 854 39.00 150.12 -73.39
N GLU A 855 39.93 149.24 -73.03
CA GLU A 855 41.30 149.20 -73.54
C GLU A 855 41.35 148.92 -75.05
N CYS A 856 40.50 148.02 -75.55
CA CYS A 856 40.45 147.69 -76.98
C CYS A 856 39.98 148.89 -77.82
N ILE A 857 39.10 149.73 -77.27
CA ILE A 857 38.63 150.95 -77.94
C ILE A 857 39.70 152.05 -77.87
N ASP A 858 40.37 152.22 -76.73
CA ASP A 858 41.46 153.20 -76.61
C ASP A 858 42.71 152.84 -77.43
N ALA A 859 43.02 151.55 -77.59
CA ALA A 859 44.01 151.07 -78.55
C ALA A 859 43.62 151.43 -80.01
N CYS A 860 42.33 151.35 -80.36
CA CYS A 860 41.84 151.74 -81.68
C CYS A 860 41.76 153.26 -81.88
N LEU A 861 41.58 154.05 -80.81
CA LEU A 861 41.63 155.52 -80.85
C LEU A 861 43.05 156.07 -80.93
N SER A 862 44.01 155.46 -80.22
CA SER A 862 45.42 155.85 -80.25
C SER A 862 46.10 155.44 -81.56
N SER A 863 45.70 154.33 -82.16
CA SER A 863 46.09 153.95 -83.52
C SER A 863 45.62 154.99 -84.56
N ARG A 864 46.46 155.25 -85.57
CA ARG A 864 46.14 156.14 -86.70
C ARG A 864 45.08 155.53 -87.65
N GLN A 865 44.69 154.27 -87.45
CA GLN A 865 43.64 153.57 -88.19
C GLN A 865 42.38 153.39 -87.31
N ARG A 866 41.65 154.50 -87.06
CA ARG A 866 40.43 154.51 -86.22
C ARG A 866 39.25 153.78 -86.88
N ARG A 867 39.25 152.44 -86.83
CA ARG A 867 38.25 151.53 -87.42
C ARG A 867 37.76 150.52 -86.37
N CYS A 868 36.48 150.16 -86.44
CA CYS A 868 35.87 149.16 -85.54
C CYS A 868 36.52 147.77 -85.73
N PRO A 869 37.00 147.09 -84.68
CA PRO A 869 37.60 145.76 -84.78
C PRO A 869 36.70 144.68 -85.41
N THR A 870 35.38 144.79 -85.26
CA THR A 870 34.43 143.77 -85.76
C THR A 870 33.93 144.02 -87.18
N CYS A 871 33.93 145.27 -87.67
CA CYS A 871 33.32 145.60 -88.98
C CYS A 871 34.10 146.61 -89.84
N GLY A 872 35.30 147.05 -89.42
CA GLY A 872 36.16 147.94 -90.22
C GLY A 872 35.65 149.37 -90.45
N ALA A 873 34.45 149.71 -89.97
CA ALA A 873 33.84 151.02 -90.08
C ALA A 873 34.68 152.09 -89.35
N SER A 874 34.98 153.20 -90.02
CA SER A 874 35.75 154.31 -89.46
C SER A 874 34.94 155.09 -88.43
N PHE A 875 35.49 155.36 -87.24
CA PHE A 875 34.80 156.09 -86.18
C PHE A 875 35.63 157.26 -85.63
N SER A 876 34.95 158.34 -85.24
CA SER A 876 35.56 159.48 -84.54
C SER A 876 35.47 159.34 -83.01
N GLN A 877 36.19 160.17 -82.27
CA GLN A 877 36.25 160.07 -80.80
C GLN A 877 34.93 160.46 -80.12
N SER A 878 34.09 161.25 -80.78
CA SER A 878 32.71 161.58 -80.36
C SER A 878 31.69 160.47 -80.66
N GLU A 879 32.05 159.46 -81.45
CA GLU A 879 31.22 158.26 -81.72
C GLU A 879 31.43 157.15 -80.69
N VAL A 880 32.38 157.30 -79.76
CA VAL A 880 32.60 156.37 -78.64
C VAL A 880 31.69 156.78 -77.48
N ARG A 881 30.91 155.83 -76.95
CA ARG A 881 30.13 156.02 -75.71
C ARG A 881 30.39 154.89 -74.73
N HIS A 882 30.25 155.16 -73.44
CA HIS A 882 30.25 154.10 -72.43
C HIS A 882 29.02 153.21 -72.60
N PHE A 883 29.24 151.92 -72.37
CA PHE A 883 28.23 150.88 -72.33
C PHE A 883 28.29 150.26 -70.94
N PHE A 884 27.25 150.48 -70.15
CA PHE A 884 27.12 149.86 -68.84
C PHE A 884 26.27 148.59 -69.02
N LEU A 885 26.79 147.46 -68.55
CA LEU A 885 26.10 146.17 -68.45
C LEU A 885 25.31 146.11 -67.14
#